data_AF-A0A3S0SSM4-F1
#
_entry.id   AF-A0A3S0SSM4-F1
#
_cell.length_a   1.000
_cell.length_b   1.000
_cell.length_c   1.000
_cell.angle_alpha   90.00
_cell.angle_beta   90.00
_cell.angle_gamma   90.00
#
_symmetry.space_group_name_H-M   'P 1'
#
loop_
_entity.id
_entity.type
_entity.pdbx_description
1 polymer ?
#
loop_
_entity_poly.entity_id
_entity_poly.type
_entity_poly.pdbx_seq_one_letter_code
_entity_poly.pdbx_strand_id
1 'polypeptide(L)'
;MVGAALCARMPAPSKVGMIGISDPLNDWITASTLPGSDGLYFLGTFERRITFYSQQVRAFRLVRALHERGMLKPNDTVAVVGGGAAGVTCALALGLLDYDVGLYDPALEVLQLQSASPRLLHPHIYEWPAPGSLDKSAGLPFLDWDLDTGKPIAKRLAAEFHSHNAMLPKLIWNKGARLEKLEKSGAEWRMTFAGGVSKIVQKVFLAMGFGDERTVGAADTYDYWKERGVGTAAVEAIAPATYLVSGNGDGALTDILNLLIDGFEHVPFTETFLGYFNQDILRTTVLKAYEGLAPEADLEPIFEKDVLTTFGERGILDRLVPQVRADRLLTVNSSGPLFSVGKAAQLNQAMVFAVLHAAQQKGVVVRRSSGMIEDVIEHADGLEPVGITLNGAALVKRFHHVILRHGPDKNERYFPAKEQFDEYQRVSTDRFKAKPELLVPPTLDAETYTVFFDLWLHRLADAARKSQLAGRSALEASTILVTWDVATQTLVQRGKVLLEELVTQCESAATPVVVQLEVTPEKIDADDLIRLSKASGGKITLSLGATVQEAWKSRLPNAATAMTAASRYPYRLVSAINIREHVDASLVRQLEAMLVAAQAAGTCDTLGKVAADVFAEVLATWAGWRHTLDASPALRRDFLAWLGSIGPESAKPWSGDVTVLERMAGALVLILATHLGEPLQPASVPRGNLSFDENGHALGSSADKLDDGGLLTEWSLPEHWDVDALILSRSSEVFVTGPDDTILNGGDPGTGLDVARRTKPAIVRNDGPWRTALKTGLPAWKTAVKEEFQAWRERQNNDRDRVLT
;
A
#
# COMPACT_ATOMS: atom_id res chain seq x y z
N MET A 1 9.53 31.37 43.28
CA MET A 1 8.17 30.80 43.12
C MET A 1 8.19 29.97 41.84
N VAL A 2 8.62 28.71 41.95
CA VAL A 2 7.81 27.47 41.81
C VAL A 2 7.26 27.31 40.38
N GLY A 3 7.59 26.30 39.59
CA GLY A 3 8.41 25.11 39.80
C GLY A 3 8.20 24.16 38.60
N ALA A 4 9.30 23.61 38.08
CA ALA A 4 9.33 22.60 37.02
C ALA A 4 9.24 21.19 37.61
N ALA A 5 8.48 20.29 36.95
CA ALA A 5 8.47 18.82 37.07
C ALA A 5 7.36 18.29 36.13
N LEU A 6 7.38 17.13 35.49
CA LEU A 6 8.28 15.99 35.32
C LEU A 6 7.62 15.20 34.17
N CYS A 7 8.33 14.78 33.12
CA CYS A 7 7.82 13.73 32.21
C CYS A 7 8.90 12.66 32.10
N ALA A 8 8.67 11.56 32.81
CA ALA A 8 9.61 10.48 33.00
C ALA A 8 9.76 9.65 31.71
N ARG A 9 11.01 9.39 31.33
CA ARG A 9 11.41 8.49 30.25
C ARG A 9 11.14 7.04 30.65
N MET A 10 10.41 6.30 29.80
CA MET A 10 10.44 4.84 29.81
C MET A 10 11.72 4.32 29.13
N PRO A 11 12.28 3.17 29.58
CA PRO A 11 13.52 2.63 29.04
C PRO A 11 13.30 1.95 27.68
N ALA A 12 14.24 2.17 26.76
CA ALA A 12 14.25 1.59 25.43
C ALA A 12 14.43 0.06 25.45
N PRO A 13 13.73 -0.70 24.58
CA PRO A 13 14.04 -2.11 24.37
C PRO A 13 15.37 -2.26 23.60
N SER A 14 16.05 -3.36 23.93
CA SER A 14 17.44 -3.70 23.67
C SER A 14 17.86 -3.76 22.19
N LYS A 15 19.10 -3.32 21.96
CA LYS A 15 19.84 -3.32 20.68
C LYS A 15 19.95 -4.71 20.04
N VAL A 16 19.38 -4.85 18.84
CA VAL A 16 19.82 -5.82 17.83
C VAL A 16 20.03 -5.05 16.52
N GLY A 17 21.28 -4.99 16.05
CA GLY A 17 21.73 -4.57 14.70
C GLY A 17 21.10 -3.33 14.05
N MET A 18 21.53 -2.12 14.40
CA MET A 18 21.20 -0.91 13.63
C MET A 18 22.01 -0.86 12.33
N ILE A 19 21.37 -1.20 11.21
CA ILE A 19 21.69 -0.63 9.89
C ILE A 19 21.31 0.86 9.97
N GLY A 20 22.23 1.76 9.59
CA GLY A 20 22.08 3.19 9.82
C GLY A 20 20.76 3.75 9.28
N ILE A 21 19.93 4.30 10.18
CA ILE A 21 18.68 4.97 9.80
C ILE A 21 19.06 6.24 9.03
N SER A 22 18.83 6.25 7.72
CA SER A 22 18.97 7.41 6.86
C SER A 22 18.00 8.52 7.31
N ASP A 23 18.48 9.75 7.45
CA ASP A 23 17.62 10.92 7.66
C ASP A 23 17.02 11.37 6.32
N PRO A 24 15.73 11.13 6.04
CA PRO A 24 15.18 11.29 4.70
C PRO A 24 15.27 12.72 4.16
N LEU A 25 15.29 13.74 5.02
CA LEU A 25 15.44 15.13 4.59
C LEU A 25 16.89 15.44 4.18
N ASN A 26 17.87 14.91 4.92
CA ASN A 26 19.27 15.14 4.60
C ASN A 26 19.69 14.43 3.31
N ASP A 27 19.03 13.34 2.94
CA ASP A 27 19.30 12.66 1.67
C ASP A 27 18.93 13.54 0.47
N TRP A 28 17.81 14.29 0.52
CA TRP A 28 17.47 15.25 -0.55
C TRP A 28 18.48 16.39 -0.65
N ILE A 29 18.91 16.93 0.48
CA ILE A 29 19.92 17.99 0.51
C ILE A 29 21.25 17.45 -0.03
N THR A 30 21.69 16.29 0.46
CA THR A 30 22.93 15.66 0.04
C THR A 30 22.88 15.39 -1.45
N ALA A 31 21.80 14.76 -1.94
CA ALA A 31 21.61 14.45 -3.35
C ALA A 31 21.74 15.69 -4.23
N SER A 32 21.26 16.86 -3.79
CA SER A 32 21.26 18.09 -4.59
C SER A 32 22.44 19.04 -4.35
N THR A 33 23.38 18.74 -3.45
CA THR A 33 24.47 19.65 -3.08
C THR A 33 25.84 19.18 -3.57
N LEU A 34 26.71 20.16 -3.81
CA LEU A 34 28.14 19.97 -4.05
C LEU A 34 28.94 20.40 -2.79
N PRO A 35 29.76 19.52 -2.19
CA PRO A 35 30.58 19.89 -1.03
C PRO A 35 31.44 21.12 -1.28
N GLY A 36 31.46 22.06 -0.34
CA GLY A 36 32.20 23.33 -0.45
C GLY A 36 31.54 24.40 -1.32
N SER A 37 30.37 24.12 -1.91
CA SER A 37 29.60 25.06 -2.74
C SER A 37 28.31 25.49 -2.04
N ASP A 38 28.43 26.04 -0.82
CA ASP A 38 27.28 26.45 -0.02
C ASP A 38 26.35 27.38 -0.80
N GLY A 39 25.05 27.06 -0.77
CA GLY A 39 24.00 27.79 -1.46
C GLY A 39 23.79 27.42 -2.93
N LEU A 40 24.53 26.46 -3.50
CA LEU A 40 24.26 25.94 -4.84
C LEU A 40 23.58 24.57 -4.78
N TYR A 41 22.45 24.44 -5.47
CA TYR A 41 21.66 23.22 -5.50
C TYR A 41 21.35 22.80 -6.95
N PHE A 42 21.59 21.53 -7.27
CA PHE A 42 21.23 20.90 -8.53
C PHE A 42 19.93 20.12 -8.38
N LEU A 43 18.97 20.38 -9.26
CA LEU A 43 17.64 19.79 -9.16
C LEU A 43 17.42 18.75 -10.26
N GLY A 44 17.62 17.47 -9.92
CA GLY A 44 17.28 16.36 -10.82
C GLY A 44 18.27 16.16 -11.97
N THR A 45 19.48 16.70 -11.91
CA THR A 45 20.45 16.71 -13.02
C THR A 45 21.02 15.34 -13.39
N PHE A 46 21.27 14.45 -12.41
CA PHE A 46 21.91 13.13 -12.63
C PHE A 46 21.06 11.95 -12.15
N GLU A 47 19.93 12.23 -11.53
CA GLU A 47 18.96 11.26 -11.04
C GLU A 47 18.29 10.51 -12.21
N ARG A 48 17.99 9.23 -11.98
CA ARG A 48 17.27 8.39 -12.94
C ARG A 48 15.76 8.68 -12.86
N ARG A 49 15.04 8.37 -13.94
CA ARG A 49 13.63 8.77 -14.17
C ARG A 49 13.43 10.28 -14.07
N ILE A 50 13.42 10.87 -15.25
CA ILE A 50 13.34 12.31 -15.45
C ILE A 50 11.93 12.71 -15.92
N THR A 51 10.91 11.98 -15.47
CA THR A 51 9.51 12.23 -15.81
C THR A 51 9.08 13.62 -15.31
N PHE A 52 8.02 14.16 -15.92
CA PHE A 52 7.46 15.45 -15.53
C PHE A 52 7.09 15.48 -14.03
N TYR A 53 6.42 14.42 -13.53
CA TYR A 53 6.08 14.24 -12.12
C TYR A 53 7.31 14.23 -11.21
N SER A 54 8.30 13.37 -11.50
CA SER A 54 9.49 13.20 -10.66
C SER A 54 10.30 14.49 -10.50
N GLN A 55 10.27 15.38 -11.50
CA GLN A 55 10.90 16.70 -11.44
C GLN A 55 10.21 17.63 -10.44
N GLN A 56 8.88 17.62 -10.38
CA GLN A 56 8.11 18.40 -9.40
C GLN A 56 8.29 17.84 -7.98
N VAL A 57 8.29 16.52 -7.81
CA VAL A 57 8.52 15.89 -6.50
C VAL A 57 9.88 16.26 -5.93
N ARG A 58 10.96 16.18 -6.72
CA ARG A 58 12.30 16.60 -6.28
C ARG A 58 12.31 18.04 -5.79
N ALA A 59 11.60 18.94 -6.50
CA ALA A 59 11.51 20.34 -6.12
C ALA A 59 10.84 20.50 -4.75
N PHE A 60 9.68 19.87 -4.55
CA PHE A 60 8.97 19.90 -3.27
C PHE A 60 9.83 19.36 -2.12
N ARG A 61 10.40 18.16 -2.30
CA ARG A 61 11.19 17.48 -1.26
C ARG A 61 12.43 18.29 -0.88
N LEU A 62 13.16 18.83 -1.85
CA LEU A 62 14.36 19.62 -1.61
C LEU A 62 14.03 20.93 -0.88
N VAL A 63 13.01 21.68 -1.35
CA VAL A 63 12.65 22.97 -0.73
C VAL A 63 12.21 22.76 0.72
N ARG A 64 11.38 21.75 0.99
CA ARG A 64 11.01 21.41 2.38
C ARG A 64 12.22 21.06 3.22
N ALA A 65 13.10 20.19 2.73
CA ALA A 65 14.26 19.76 3.48
C ALA A 65 15.17 20.94 3.85
N LEU A 66 15.44 21.85 2.90
CA LEU A 66 16.25 23.04 3.16
C LEU A 66 15.59 24.01 4.14
N HIS A 67 14.27 24.18 4.07
CA HIS A 67 13.50 25.01 5.00
C HIS A 67 13.52 24.46 6.44
N GLU A 68 13.15 23.20 6.62
CA GLU A 68 13.07 22.57 7.94
C GLU A 68 14.44 22.43 8.62
N ARG A 69 15.52 22.36 7.83
CA ARG A 69 16.91 22.35 8.33
C ARG A 69 17.49 23.75 8.58
N GLY A 70 16.73 24.81 8.31
CA GLY A 70 17.21 26.18 8.48
C GLY A 70 18.35 26.57 7.54
N MET A 71 18.51 25.87 6.42
CA MET A 71 19.54 26.17 5.41
C MET A 71 19.14 27.36 4.51
N LEU A 72 17.84 27.69 4.49
CA LEU A 72 17.27 28.90 3.92
C LEU A 72 16.85 29.84 5.04
N LYS A 73 17.47 31.02 5.11
CA LYS A 73 17.22 32.03 6.14
C LYS A 73 16.18 33.04 5.67
N PRO A 74 15.40 33.65 6.59
CA PRO A 74 14.57 34.79 6.24
C PRO A 74 15.40 35.88 5.54
N ASN A 75 14.89 36.39 4.41
CA ASN A 75 15.55 37.36 3.54
C ASN A 75 16.76 36.86 2.72
N ASP A 76 17.03 35.55 2.65
CA ASP A 76 17.90 35.02 1.60
C ASP A 76 17.33 35.37 0.22
N THR A 77 18.15 35.95 -0.65
CA THR A 77 17.87 36.08 -2.08
C THR A 77 18.20 34.77 -2.78
N VAL A 78 17.21 34.26 -3.50
CA VAL A 78 17.22 32.95 -4.11
C VAL A 78 17.01 33.09 -5.61
N ALA A 79 17.90 32.51 -6.41
CA ALA A 79 17.70 32.35 -7.84
C ALA A 79 17.32 30.91 -8.18
N VAL A 80 16.30 30.75 -9.02
CA VAL A 80 15.94 29.48 -9.66
C VAL A 80 16.17 29.64 -11.16
N VAL A 81 16.99 28.78 -11.76
CA VAL A 81 17.37 28.86 -13.18
C VAL A 81 16.73 27.71 -13.94
N GLY A 82 15.84 28.03 -14.88
CA GLY A 82 15.04 27.10 -15.66
C GLY A 82 13.56 27.16 -15.28
N GLY A 83 12.70 27.51 -16.22
CA GLY A 83 11.23 27.62 -16.11
C GLY A 83 10.48 26.36 -16.52
N GLY A 84 11.14 25.19 -16.48
CA GLY A 84 10.51 23.89 -16.66
C GLY A 84 9.78 23.40 -15.39
N ALA A 85 9.23 22.18 -15.42
CA ALA A 85 8.42 21.61 -14.34
C ALA A 85 9.09 21.70 -12.96
N ALA A 86 10.38 21.33 -12.85
CA ALA A 86 11.12 21.40 -11.60
C ALA A 86 11.26 22.84 -11.08
N GLY A 87 11.58 23.78 -11.97
CA GLY A 87 11.86 25.17 -11.61
C GLY A 87 10.61 25.96 -11.24
N VAL A 88 9.50 25.81 -11.97
CA VAL A 88 8.24 26.46 -11.59
C VAL A 88 7.73 25.96 -10.24
N THR A 89 7.85 24.66 -9.97
CA THR A 89 7.47 24.08 -8.68
C THR A 89 8.39 24.57 -7.56
N CYS A 90 9.70 24.58 -7.78
CA CYS A 90 10.68 25.09 -6.81
C CYS A 90 10.41 26.56 -6.46
N ALA A 91 10.22 27.40 -7.47
CA ALA A 91 10.01 28.83 -7.30
C ALA A 91 8.71 29.16 -6.54
N LEU A 92 7.60 28.48 -6.86
CA LEU A 92 6.34 28.63 -6.11
C LEU A 92 6.47 28.12 -4.67
N ALA A 93 7.11 26.97 -4.46
CA ALA A 93 7.33 26.42 -3.12
C ALA A 93 8.13 27.37 -2.23
N LEU A 94 9.20 27.97 -2.77
CA LEU A 94 10.00 29.00 -2.09
C LEU A 94 9.20 30.29 -1.86
N GLY A 95 8.41 30.74 -2.85
CA GLY A 95 7.56 31.93 -2.73
C GLY A 95 6.47 31.78 -1.66
N LEU A 96 5.86 30.59 -1.55
CA LEU A 96 4.92 30.24 -0.49
C LEU A 96 5.56 30.26 0.91
N LEU A 97 6.87 30.02 1.01
CA LEU A 97 7.64 30.14 2.24
C LEU A 97 8.13 31.58 2.51
N ASP A 98 7.75 32.55 1.68
CA ASP A 98 8.06 33.98 1.80
C ASP A 98 9.53 34.39 1.55
N TYR A 99 10.29 33.55 0.84
CA TYR A 99 11.65 33.90 0.41
C TYR A 99 11.63 34.90 -0.76
N ASP A 100 12.74 35.63 -0.94
CA ASP A 100 12.95 36.52 -2.10
C ASP A 100 13.46 35.70 -3.28
N VAL A 101 12.61 35.45 -4.27
CA VAL A 101 12.84 34.46 -5.33
C VAL A 101 12.81 35.11 -6.71
N GLY A 102 13.90 34.97 -7.46
CA GLY A 102 13.93 35.22 -8.89
C GLY A 102 13.92 33.90 -9.67
N LEU A 103 12.90 33.66 -10.50
CA LEU A 103 12.89 32.58 -11.48
C LEU A 103 13.38 33.12 -12.84
N TYR A 104 14.38 32.49 -13.43
CA TYR A 104 15.03 32.95 -14.67
C TYR A 104 14.96 31.86 -15.75
N ASP A 105 14.57 32.23 -16.97
CA ASP A 105 14.61 31.32 -18.13
C ASP A 105 14.83 32.10 -19.43
N PRO A 106 15.52 31.52 -20.44
CA PRO A 106 15.62 32.14 -21.77
C PRO A 106 14.28 32.28 -22.51
N ALA A 107 13.27 31.46 -22.20
CA ALA A 107 11.95 31.55 -22.81
C ALA A 107 11.15 32.75 -22.29
N LEU A 108 10.15 33.15 -23.08
CA LEU A 108 9.21 34.20 -22.69
C LEU A 108 8.08 33.69 -21.77
N GLU A 109 7.89 32.38 -21.72
CA GLU A 109 6.84 31.70 -20.99
C GLU A 109 7.39 30.50 -20.23
N VAL A 110 6.79 30.17 -19.08
CA VAL A 110 7.12 28.95 -18.32
C VAL A 110 6.60 27.70 -19.04
N LEU A 111 7.24 26.55 -18.83
CA LEU A 111 6.88 25.28 -19.47
C LEU A 111 6.86 25.34 -21.01
N GLN A 112 7.63 26.28 -21.59
CA GLN A 112 7.66 26.55 -23.04
C GLN A 112 7.99 25.32 -23.87
N LEU A 113 8.88 24.46 -23.38
CA LEU A 113 9.31 23.25 -24.10
C LEU A 113 8.15 22.25 -24.28
N GLN A 114 7.20 22.22 -23.34
CA GLN A 114 6.06 21.31 -23.37
C GLN A 114 4.82 21.90 -24.06
N SER A 115 4.82 23.21 -24.36
CA SER A 115 3.63 23.97 -24.74
C SER A 115 2.94 23.52 -26.04
N ALA A 116 3.65 22.80 -26.91
CA ALA A 116 3.13 22.26 -28.16
C ALA A 116 3.22 20.72 -28.24
N SER A 117 3.49 20.05 -27.12
CA SER A 117 3.78 18.63 -27.15
C SER A 117 2.52 17.76 -27.29
N PRO A 118 2.47 16.85 -28.29
CA PRO A 118 1.40 15.86 -28.41
C PRO A 118 1.64 14.65 -27.51
N ARG A 119 2.77 14.59 -26.80
CA ARG A 119 3.17 13.44 -25.99
C ARG A 119 2.22 13.25 -24.82
N LEU A 120 1.65 12.07 -24.69
CA LEU A 120 0.91 11.68 -23.51
C LEU A 120 1.85 11.56 -22.30
N LEU A 121 1.53 12.29 -21.23
CA LEU A 121 2.26 12.27 -19.97
C LEU A 121 1.44 11.50 -18.95
N HIS A 122 2.04 10.45 -18.40
CA HIS A 122 1.48 9.71 -17.28
C HIS A 122 2.39 9.93 -16.06
N PRO A 123 1.84 10.25 -14.87
CA PRO A 123 2.66 10.58 -13.70
C PRO A 123 3.46 9.37 -13.19
N HIS A 124 2.80 8.22 -13.03
CA HIS A 124 3.36 7.07 -12.30
C HIS A 124 3.69 5.82 -13.13
N ILE A 125 3.45 5.79 -14.46
CA ILE A 125 3.56 4.55 -15.28
C ILE A 125 4.95 3.91 -15.25
N TYR A 126 6.00 4.73 -15.08
CA TYR A 126 7.39 4.27 -15.02
C TYR A 126 7.79 3.75 -13.63
N GLU A 127 6.90 3.86 -12.63
CA GLU A 127 7.11 3.41 -11.25
C GLU A 127 6.69 1.96 -11.02
N TRP A 128 5.97 1.35 -11.98
CA TRP A 128 5.69 -0.09 -11.93
C TRP A 128 7.02 -0.85 -11.74
N PRO A 129 7.10 -1.80 -10.79
CA PRO A 129 6.01 -2.54 -10.15
C PRO A 129 5.47 -1.97 -8.83
N ALA A 130 5.71 -0.69 -8.51
CA ALA A 130 5.09 -0.08 -7.34
C ALA A 130 3.56 -0.04 -7.48
N PRO A 131 2.80 -0.31 -6.40
CA PRO A 131 1.35 -0.15 -6.40
C PRO A 131 0.93 1.29 -6.75
N GLY A 132 -0.18 1.45 -7.47
CA GLY A 132 -0.68 2.75 -7.91
C GLY A 132 0.04 3.33 -9.13
N SER A 133 0.89 2.56 -9.82
CA SER A 133 1.62 3.03 -11.00
C SER A 133 0.73 3.40 -12.19
N LEU A 134 -0.56 3.02 -12.17
CA LEU A 134 -1.57 3.44 -13.15
C LEU A 134 -2.52 4.53 -12.61
N ASP A 135 -2.22 5.14 -11.46
CA ASP A 135 -2.96 6.32 -11.01
C ASP A 135 -2.76 7.44 -12.05
N LYS A 136 -3.88 7.98 -12.51
CA LYS A 136 -3.91 9.00 -13.57
C LYS A 136 -3.61 10.38 -13.01
N SER A 137 -3.75 10.58 -11.71
CA SER A 137 -3.51 11.86 -11.05
C SER A 137 -2.08 11.96 -10.53
N ALA A 138 -1.42 13.11 -10.73
CA ALA A 138 -0.10 13.36 -10.16
C ALA A 138 -0.13 13.48 -8.63
N GLY A 139 -1.25 13.93 -8.05
CA GLY A 139 -1.44 13.99 -6.59
C GLY A 139 -0.56 15.02 -5.90
N LEU A 140 -0.33 16.17 -6.55
CA LEU A 140 0.52 17.26 -6.06
C LEU A 140 -0.29 18.32 -5.27
N PRO A 141 0.32 19.04 -4.32
CA PRO A 141 -0.39 20.03 -3.50
C PRO A 141 -0.79 21.30 -4.27
N PHE A 142 -0.04 21.62 -5.33
CA PHE A 142 -0.33 22.65 -6.32
C PHE A 142 0.45 22.33 -7.60
N LEU A 143 0.14 23.00 -8.71
CA LEU A 143 0.63 22.61 -10.05
C LEU A 143 0.33 21.12 -10.33
N ASP A 144 -0.86 20.69 -9.90
CA ASP A 144 -1.34 19.32 -10.05
C ASP A 144 -1.99 19.09 -11.41
N TRP A 145 -1.89 17.87 -11.90
CA TRP A 145 -2.34 17.50 -13.25
C TRP A 145 -2.69 16.02 -13.31
N ASP A 146 -3.53 15.69 -14.28
CA ASP A 146 -3.95 14.32 -14.57
C ASP A 146 -3.41 13.91 -15.95
N LEU A 147 -3.37 12.60 -16.21
CA LEU A 147 -3.02 11.97 -17.48
C LEU A 147 -3.62 12.73 -18.66
N ASP A 148 -2.76 13.37 -19.44
CA ASP A 148 -3.11 14.10 -20.66
C ASP A 148 -1.83 14.35 -21.48
N THR A 149 -1.97 14.98 -22.64
CA THR A 149 -0.84 15.38 -23.49
C THR A 149 -0.08 16.58 -22.93
N GLY A 150 1.19 16.75 -23.32
CA GLY A 150 2.04 17.81 -22.77
C GLY A 150 1.52 19.22 -23.00
N LYS A 151 0.89 19.50 -24.14
CA LYS A 151 0.29 20.81 -24.47
C LYS A 151 -0.80 21.27 -23.47
N PRO A 152 -1.90 20.53 -23.25
CA PRO A 152 -2.93 20.93 -22.28
C PRO A 152 -2.38 21.02 -20.85
N ILE A 153 -1.50 20.10 -20.44
CA ILE A 153 -0.85 20.15 -19.12
C ILE A 153 -0.03 21.43 -18.98
N ALA A 154 0.89 21.72 -19.91
CA ALA A 154 1.74 22.90 -19.86
C ALA A 154 0.91 24.19 -19.83
N LYS A 155 -0.14 24.28 -20.65
CA LYS A 155 -1.05 25.43 -20.68
C LYS A 155 -1.74 25.64 -19.32
N ARG A 156 -2.29 24.58 -18.73
CA ARG A 156 -2.96 24.63 -17.42
C ARG A 156 -2.00 25.06 -16.32
N LEU A 157 -0.83 24.42 -16.25
CA LEU A 157 0.17 24.67 -15.22
C LEU A 157 0.82 26.06 -15.35
N ALA A 158 1.04 26.56 -16.57
CA ALA A 158 1.52 27.92 -16.79
C ALA A 158 0.49 28.97 -16.33
N ALA A 159 -0.80 28.75 -16.63
CA ALA A 159 -1.86 29.64 -16.16
C ALA A 159 -1.96 29.63 -14.62
N GLU A 160 -1.87 28.46 -14.00
CA GLU A 160 -1.84 28.33 -12.54
C GLU A 160 -0.61 29.03 -11.94
N PHE A 161 0.58 28.85 -12.51
CA PHE A 161 1.80 29.54 -12.08
C PHE A 161 1.62 31.05 -12.09
N HIS A 162 1.13 31.64 -13.17
CA HIS A 162 0.96 33.10 -13.26
C HIS A 162 -0.07 33.63 -12.27
N SER A 163 -1.18 32.89 -12.09
CA SER A 163 -2.20 33.23 -11.09
C SER A 163 -1.59 33.28 -9.68
N HIS A 164 -0.79 32.28 -9.32
CA HIS A 164 -0.16 32.21 -7.99
C HIS A 164 0.97 33.23 -7.84
N ASN A 165 1.80 33.39 -8.86
CA ASN A 165 2.89 34.36 -8.91
C ASN A 165 2.37 35.79 -8.69
N ALA A 166 1.24 36.17 -9.30
CA ALA A 166 0.63 37.48 -9.10
C ALA A 166 0.23 37.78 -7.65
N MET A 167 0.02 36.75 -6.82
CA MET A 167 -0.31 36.86 -5.40
C MET A 167 0.91 36.76 -4.48
N LEU A 168 2.09 36.45 -5.02
CA LEU A 168 3.33 36.24 -4.28
C LEU A 168 4.34 37.34 -4.65
N PRO A 169 4.31 38.52 -3.97
CA PRO A 169 5.07 39.70 -4.40
C PRO A 169 6.59 39.54 -4.36
N LYS A 170 7.10 38.55 -3.62
CA LYS A 170 8.53 38.21 -3.52
C LYS A 170 8.99 37.20 -4.57
N LEU A 171 8.08 36.65 -5.38
CA LEU A 171 8.42 35.80 -6.51
C LEU A 171 8.40 36.62 -7.79
N ILE A 172 9.54 36.68 -8.49
CA ILE A 172 9.71 37.46 -9.71
C ILE A 172 10.07 36.54 -10.87
N TRP A 173 9.24 36.55 -11.92
CA TRP A 173 9.51 35.86 -13.19
C TRP A 173 10.35 36.75 -14.13
N ASN A 174 11.59 36.35 -14.34
CA ASN A 174 12.57 37.01 -15.20
C ASN A 174 12.69 36.24 -16.52
N LYS A 175 11.73 36.48 -17.41
CA LYS A 175 11.70 35.90 -18.76
C LYS A 175 12.80 36.45 -19.67
N GLY A 176 13.22 35.67 -20.67
CA GLY A 176 14.28 36.05 -21.61
C GLY A 176 15.69 36.10 -21.00
N ALA A 177 15.87 35.61 -19.78
CA ALA A 177 17.11 35.66 -19.04
C ALA A 177 17.91 34.36 -19.22
N ARG A 178 18.73 34.29 -20.26
CA ARG A 178 19.65 33.18 -20.49
C ARG A 178 20.89 33.31 -19.61
N LEU A 179 21.12 32.35 -18.72
CA LEU A 179 22.36 32.27 -17.94
C LEU A 179 23.54 31.96 -18.88
N GLU A 180 24.61 32.74 -18.79
CA GLU A 180 25.86 32.52 -19.56
C GLU A 180 27.03 32.15 -18.66
N LYS A 181 27.02 32.59 -17.40
CA LYS A 181 28.08 32.28 -16.44
C LYS A 181 27.56 32.26 -15.00
N LEU A 182 28.02 31.28 -14.22
CA LEU A 182 27.84 31.18 -12.77
C LEU A 182 29.22 31.11 -12.10
N GLU A 183 29.45 31.95 -11.09
CA GLU A 183 30.71 32.00 -10.36
C GLU A 183 30.51 32.29 -8.87
N LYS A 184 31.39 31.75 -8.02
CA LYS A 184 31.37 32.04 -6.58
C LYS A 184 31.88 33.46 -6.33
N SER A 185 31.15 34.24 -5.53
CA SER A 185 31.50 35.62 -5.17
C SER A 185 31.49 35.76 -3.66
N GLY A 186 32.60 35.45 -3.00
CA GLY A 186 32.67 35.38 -1.54
C GLY A 186 31.79 34.24 -1.01
N ALA A 187 30.87 34.54 -0.09
CA ALA A 187 29.88 33.57 0.41
C ALA A 187 28.70 33.37 -0.55
N GLU A 188 28.56 34.22 -1.57
CA GLU A 188 27.42 34.33 -2.47
C GLU A 188 27.74 33.80 -3.87
N TRP A 189 26.79 33.93 -4.80
CA TRP A 189 26.89 33.49 -6.18
C TRP A 189 26.59 34.64 -7.13
N ARG A 190 27.50 34.88 -8.08
CA ARG A 190 27.30 35.82 -9.18
C ARG A 190 26.80 35.07 -10.41
N MET A 191 25.68 35.54 -10.94
CA MET A 191 25.07 35.05 -12.15
C MET A 191 25.16 36.12 -13.22
N THR A 192 25.75 35.79 -14.38
CA THR A 192 25.79 36.67 -15.55
C THR A 192 24.88 36.11 -16.63
N PHE A 193 23.97 36.96 -17.10
CA PHE A 193 23.00 36.64 -18.13
C PHE A 193 23.38 37.27 -19.47
N ALA A 194 22.82 36.74 -20.55
CA ALA A 194 22.95 37.29 -21.89
C ALA A 194 22.65 38.80 -21.90
N GLY A 195 23.51 39.56 -22.59
CA GLY A 195 23.48 41.02 -22.55
C GLY A 195 24.30 41.65 -21.42
N GLY A 196 25.04 40.85 -20.64
CA GLY A 196 26.02 41.32 -19.65
C GLY A 196 25.44 41.68 -18.27
N VAL A 197 24.13 41.54 -18.09
CA VAL A 197 23.46 41.81 -16.80
C VAL A 197 23.95 40.79 -15.77
N SER A 198 24.39 41.26 -14.60
CA SER A 198 24.83 40.40 -13.51
C SER A 198 24.01 40.60 -12.25
N LYS A 199 23.74 39.51 -11.52
CA LYS A 199 23.10 39.53 -10.20
C LYS A 199 23.92 38.71 -9.20
N ILE A 200 23.90 39.14 -7.94
CA ILE A 200 24.52 38.40 -6.83
C ILE A 200 23.39 37.92 -5.92
N VAL A 201 23.42 36.63 -5.58
CA VAL A 201 22.41 35.99 -4.75
C VAL A 201 23.05 35.04 -3.73
N GLN A 202 22.39 34.80 -2.61
CA GLN A 202 22.93 33.87 -1.60
C GLN A 202 22.70 32.41 -2.01
N LYS A 203 21.58 32.10 -2.67
CA LYS A 203 21.18 30.73 -3.02
C LYS A 203 20.85 30.61 -4.52
N VAL A 204 21.27 29.53 -5.15
CA VAL A 204 21.02 29.21 -6.56
C VAL A 204 20.51 27.78 -6.68
N PHE A 205 19.37 27.60 -7.34
CA PHE A 205 18.81 26.32 -7.74
C PHE A 205 18.94 26.18 -9.26
N LEU A 206 19.74 25.23 -9.72
CA LEU A 206 19.89 24.89 -11.12
C LEU A 206 18.83 23.84 -11.50
N ALA A 207 17.78 24.31 -12.19
CA ALA A 207 16.64 23.53 -12.69
C ALA A 207 16.58 23.58 -14.23
N MET A 208 17.74 23.56 -14.89
CA MET A 208 17.91 23.83 -16.33
C MET A 208 17.52 22.64 -17.24
N GLY A 209 16.92 21.59 -16.68
CA GLY A 209 16.54 20.38 -17.40
C GLY A 209 17.77 19.57 -17.82
N PHE A 210 17.66 18.87 -18.96
CA PHE A 210 18.61 17.83 -19.37
C PHE A 210 19.38 18.11 -20.65
N GLY A 211 19.04 19.16 -21.38
CA GLY A 211 19.59 19.39 -22.72
C GLY A 211 18.69 18.89 -23.83
N ASP A 212 19.11 19.17 -25.05
CA ASP A 212 18.50 18.66 -26.28
C ASP A 212 19.09 17.29 -26.61
N GLU A 213 18.40 16.48 -27.42
CA GLU A 213 18.93 15.17 -27.84
C GLU A 213 20.24 15.35 -28.61
N ARG A 214 21.24 14.50 -28.35
CA ARG A 214 22.53 14.58 -29.02
C ARG A 214 22.39 14.30 -30.52
N THR A 215 22.96 15.18 -31.35
CA THR A 215 23.10 14.95 -32.78
C THR A 215 24.41 14.19 -33.06
N VAL A 216 24.33 13.13 -33.86
CA VAL A 216 25.49 12.31 -34.28
C VAL A 216 25.40 12.14 -35.79
N GLY A 217 26.35 12.73 -36.52
CA GLY A 217 26.38 12.70 -37.98
C GLY A 217 25.07 13.19 -38.61
N ALA A 218 24.65 12.48 -39.65
CA ALA A 218 23.40 12.65 -40.38
C ALA A 218 22.21 11.88 -39.77
N ALA A 219 22.30 11.43 -38.52
CA ALA A 219 21.19 10.75 -37.87
C ALA A 219 19.99 11.69 -37.70
N ASP A 220 18.79 11.11 -37.82
CA ASP A 220 17.56 11.84 -37.57
C ASP A 220 17.53 12.36 -36.12
N THR A 221 17.52 13.68 -35.95
CA THR A 221 17.40 14.30 -34.62
C THR A 221 15.93 14.51 -34.29
N TYR A 222 15.39 13.61 -33.46
CA TYR A 222 14.00 13.69 -33.01
C TYR A 222 13.90 14.38 -31.65
N ASP A 223 13.37 15.60 -31.63
CA ASP A 223 13.00 16.29 -30.40
C ASP A 223 12.01 15.44 -29.59
N TYR A 224 12.32 15.24 -28.31
CA TYR A 224 11.51 14.45 -27.40
C TYR A 224 10.08 14.99 -27.22
N TRP A 225 9.90 16.31 -27.34
CA TRP A 225 8.62 16.98 -27.07
C TRP A 225 7.78 17.26 -28.32
N LYS A 226 8.32 17.09 -29.53
CA LYS A 226 7.60 17.39 -30.79
C LYS A 226 6.93 16.15 -31.38
N GLU A 227 5.95 16.40 -32.25
CA GLU A 227 5.26 15.36 -33.02
C GLU A 227 6.25 14.55 -33.86
N ARG A 228 5.99 13.25 -33.99
CA ARG A 228 6.84 12.32 -34.73
C ARG A 228 6.05 11.69 -35.87
N GLY A 229 6.70 11.52 -37.02
CA GLY A 229 6.22 10.68 -38.12
C GLY A 229 6.81 9.26 -38.13
N VAL A 230 7.70 8.93 -37.18
CA VAL A 230 8.28 7.58 -37.04
C VAL A 230 7.14 6.59 -36.87
N GLY A 231 7.05 5.57 -37.71
CA GLY A 231 5.90 4.66 -37.63
C GLY A 231 4.81 4.90 -38.66
N THR A 232 4.88 5.96 -39.46
CA THR A 232 3.75 6.39 -40.30
C THR A 232 4.01 6.22 -41.79
N ALA A 233 2.94 6.01 -42.56
CA ALA A 233 3.00 5.99 -44.03
C ALA A 233 3.54 7.30 -44.64
N ALA A 234 3.48 8.42 -43.89
CA ALA A 234 4.03 9.69 -44.33
C ALA A 234 5.57 9.73 -44.34
N VAL A 235 6.22 8.92 -43.51
CA VAL A 235 7.68 8.82 -43.42
C VAL A 235 8.21 7.57 -44.15
N GLU A 236 7.34 6.60 -44.40
CA GLU A 236 7.68 5.30 -45.03
C GLU A 236 7.32 5.27 -46.51
N ALA A 237 8.00 6.10 -47.31
CA ALA A 237 7.76 6.16 -48.75
C ALA A 237 8.09 4.84 -49.49
N ILE A 238 8.91 3.97 -48.89
CA ILE A 238 9.40 2.71 -49.47
C ILE A 238 9.14 1.57 -48.49
N ALA A 239 8.43 0.52 -48.94
CA ALA A 239 8.14 -0.68 -48.17
C ALA A 239 8.98 -1.90 -48.63
N PRO A 240 9.50 -2.75 -47.72
CA PRO A 240 9.48 -2.56 -46.27
C PRO A 240 10.49 -1.50 -45.82
N ALA A 241 10.08 -0.62 -44.89
CA ALA A 241 10.99 0.36 -44.32
C ALA A 241 12.03 -0.33 -43.40
N THR A 242 13.28 0.11 -43.46
CA THR A 242 14.37 -0.45 -42.66
C THR A 242 14.76 0.52 -41.56
N TYR A 243 14.70 0.06 -40.31
CA TYR A 243 14.96 0.86 -39.12
C TYR A 243 16.14 0.33 -38.33
N LEU A 244 16.95 1.26 -37.81
CA LEU A 244 17.85 1.02 -36.69
C LEU A 244 17.38 1.86 -35.51
N VAL A 245 17.13 1.23 -34.35
CA VAL A 245 16.94 1.93 -33.08
C VAL A 245 18.15 1.69 -32.20
N SER A 246 18.84 2.75 -31.76
CA SER A 246 20.01 2.64 -30.88
C SER A 246 19.78 3.24 -29.50
N GLY A 247 19.81 2.37 -28.48
CA GLY A 247 19.68 2.73 -27.07
C GLY A 247 19.02 1.61 -26.26
N ASN A 248 19.16 1.67 -24.92
CA ASN A 248 18.56 0.72 -23.98
C ASN A 248 17.82 1.42 -22.81
N GLY A 249 17.51 2.72 -22.97
CA GLY A 249 16.64 3.47 -22.06
C GLY A 249 15.17 3.42 -22.49
N ASP A 250 14.27 4.00 -21.68
CA ASP A 250 12.82 4.01 -21.95
C ASP A 250 12.45 4.52 -23.34
N GLY A 251 13.08 5.60 -23.80
CA GLY A 251 12.80 6.16 -25.13
C GLY A 251 13.09 5.17 -26.27
N ALA A 252 14.16 4.38 -26.17
CA ALA A 252 14.48 3.36 -27.15
C ALA A 252 13.50 2.18 -27.09
N LEU A 253 13.15 1.73 -25.89
CA LEU A 253 12.19 0.64 -25.69
C LEU A 253 10.79 1.02 -26.20
N THR A 254 10.35 2.25 -25.96
CA THR A 254 9.08 2.76 -26.51
C THR A 254 9.12 2.84 -28.04
N ASP A 255 10.23 3.28 -28.64
CA ASP A 255 10.36 3.32 -30.11
C ASP A 255 10.36 1.90 -30.71
N ILE A 256 10.96 0.91 -30.03
CA ILE A 256 10.88 -0.52 -30.42
C ILE A 256 9.42 -1.00 -30.40
N LEU A 257 8.66 -0.72 -29.35
CA LEU A 257 7.24 -1.07 -29.27
C LEU A 257 6.44 -0.41 -30.41
N ASN A 258 6.65 0.89 -30.65
CA ASN A 258 5.98 1.65 -31.70
C ASN A 258 6.23 1.08 -33.11
N LEU A 259 7.44 0.55 -33.36
CA LEU A 259 7.79 -0.03 -34.65
C LEU A 259 7.30 -1.48 -34.81
N LEU A 260 7.04 -2.20 -33.71
CA LEU A 260 6.64 -3.61 -33.73
C LEU A 260 5.15 -3.84 -33.50
N ILE A 261 4.43 -2.94 -32.85
CA ILE A 261 3.01 -3.09 -32.53
C ILE A 261 2.15 -2.18 -33.41
N ASP A 262 1.09 -2.75 -33.99
CA ASP A 262 0.13 -2.01 -34.79
C ASP A 262 -0.70 -1.06 -33.92
N GLY A 263 -0.86 0.20 -34.36
CA GLY A 263 -1.60 1.22 -33.62
C GLY A 263 -1.08 1.50 -32.21
N PHE A 264 0.22 1.34 -31.96
CA PHE A 264 0.81 1.48 -30.63
C PHE A 264 0.60 2.88 -30.02
N GLU A 265 -0.07 2.91 -28.87
CA GLU A 265 -0.12 4.04 -27.95
C GLU A 265 0.31 3.56 -26.56
N HIS A 266 1.30 4.23 -25.95
CA HIS A 266 2.03 3.67 -24.80
C HIS A 266 1.13 3.35 -23.61
N VAL A 267 0.26 4.28 -23.20
CA VAL A 267 -0.61 4.09 -22.02
C VAL A 267 -1.70 3.04 -22.28
N PRO A 268 -2.50 3.11 -23.36
CA PRO A 268 -3.49 2.07 -23.66
C PRO A 268 -2.88 0.67 -23.81
N PHE A 269 -1.72 0.57 -24.48
CA PHE A 269 -1.02 -0.70 -24.62
C PHE A 269 -0.57 -1.24 -23.25
N THR A 270 -0.05 -0.37 -22.38
CA THR A 270 0.39 -0.76 -21.04
C THR A 270 -0.75 -1.24 -20.16
N GLU A 271 -1.87 -0.49 -20.12
CA GLU A 271 -3.08 -0.89 -19.38
C GLU A 271 -3.60 -2.26 -19.88
N THR A 272 -3.63 -2.44 -21.20
CA THR A 272 -4.06 -3.70 -21.84
C THR A 272 -3.11 -4.86 -21.50
N PHE A 273 -1.80 -4.63 -21.61
CA PHE A 273 -0.77 -5.64 -21.32
C PHE A 273 -0.84 -6.09 -19.86
N LEU A 274 -0.97 -5.18 -18.90
CA LEU A 274 -1.14 -5.52 -17.49
C LEU A 274 -2.46 -6.25 -17.22
N GLY A 275 -3.52 -5.90 -17.95
CA GLY A 275 -4.83 -6.56 -17.89
C GLY A 275 -4.83 -8.02 -18.40
N TYR A 276 -3.78 -8.46 -19.08
CA TYR A 276 -3.63 -9.87 -19.49
C TYR A 276 -3.32 -10.82 -18.34
N PHE A 277 -2.90 -10.29 -17.19
CA PHE A 277 -2.52 -11.06 -16.01
C PHE A 277 -3.64 -11.04 -14.97
N ASN A 278 -3.93 -12.21 -14.41
CA ASN A 278 -4.75 -12.33 -13.22
C ASN A 278 -3.82 -12.43 -12.02
N GLN A 279 -4.14 -11.74 -10.92
CA GLN A 279 -3.33 -11.72 -9.71
C GLN A 279 -1.92 -11.13 -9.93
N ASP A 280 -1.13 -11.10 -8.87
CA ASP A 280 0.16 -10.42 -8.78
C ASP A 280 1.33 -11.12 -9.48
N ILE A 281 1.04 -12.02 -10.43
CA ILE A 281 2.02 -12.96 -10.96
C ILE A 281 3.13 -12.26 -11.77
N LEU A 282 2.77 -11.32 -12.66
CA LEU A 282 3.79 -10.62 -13.45
C LEU A 282 4.73 -9.82 -12.56
N ARG A 283 4.16 -9.04 -11.63
CA ARG A 283 4.93 -8.19 -10.73
C ARG A 283 5.85 -9.04 -9.85
N THR A 284 5.35 -10.11 -9.24
CA THR A 284 6.18 -10.97 -8.37
C THR A 284 7.29 -11.66 -9.15
N THR A 285 7.01 -12.17 -10.35
CA THR A 285 8.04 -12.76 -11.23
C THR A 285 9.10 -11.74 -11.63
N VAL A 286 8.71 -10.53 -12.05
CA VAL A 286 9.67 -9.50 -12.46
C VAL A 286 10.46 -8.97 -11.26
N LEU A 287 9.84 -8.73 -10.11
CA LEU A 287 10.57 -8.31 -8.89
C LEU A 287 11.64 -9.32 -8.51
N LYS A 288 11.31 -10.61 -8.55
CA LYS A 288 12.26 -11.70 -8.30
C LYS A 288 13.39 -11.72 -9.32
N ALA A 289 13.10 -11.44 -10.59
CA ALA A 289 14.12 -11.37 -11.64
C ALA A 289 15.16 -10.25 -11.41
N TYR A 290 14.81 -9.20 -10.67
CA TYR A 290 15.71 -8.09 -10.34
C TYR A 290 16.44 -8.27 -9.00
N GLU A 291 16.00 -9.20 -8.17
CA GLU A 291 16.49 -9.35 -6.79
C GLU A 291 17.99 -9.70 -6.75
N GLY A 292 18.75 -8.93 -5.96
CA GLY A 292 20.19 -9.16 -5.76
C GLY A 292 21.09 -8.80 -6.94
N LEU A 293 20.56 -8.25 -8.04
CA LEU A 293 21.37 -7.89 -9.20
C LEU A 293 22.07 -6.54 -9.04
N ALA A 294 23.31 -6.47 -9.51
CA ALA A 294 24.06 -5.23 -9.59
C ALA A 294 23.48 -4.27 -10.66
N PRO A 295 23.67 -2.95 -10.52
CA PRO A 295 23.34 -2.01 -11.59
C PRO A 295 23.97 -2.42 -12.92
N GLU A 296 23.22 -2.23 -14.00
CA GLU A 296 23.60 -2.56 -15.38
C GLU A 296 23.75 -4.05 -15.71
N ALA A 297 23.52 -4.97 -14.77
CA ALA A 297 23.50 -6.41 -15.03
C ALA A 297 22.48 -6.78 -16.13
N ASP A 298 22.79 -7.84 -16.87
CA ASP A 298 21.95 -8.38 -17.94
C ASP A 298 20.77 -9.18 -17.36
N LEU A 299 19.55 -8.76 -17.73
CA LEU A 299 18.30 -9.40 -17.30
C LEU A 299 17.81 -10.46 -18.28
N GLU A 300 18.30 -10.47 -19.53
CA GLU A 300 17.78 -11.32 -20.60
C GLU A 300 17.78 -12.81 -20.22
N PRO A 301 18.87 -13.40 -19.66
CA PRO A 301 18.88 -14.82 -19.28
C PRO A 301 17.88 -15.17 -18.17
N ILE A 302 17.60 -14.23 -17.26
CA ILE A 302 16.66 -14.43 -16.15
C ILE A 302 15.22 -14.28 -16.67
N PHE A 303 15.00 -13.32 -17.57
CA PHE A 303 13.72 -13.14 -18.25
C PHE A 303 13.35 -14.37 -19.08
N GLU A 304 14.30 -14.94 -19.84
CA GLU A 304 14.11 -16.19 -20.60
C GLU A 304 13.72 -17.36 -19.69
N LYS A 305 14.30 -17.45 -18.50
CA LYS A 305 14.04 -18.54 -17.57
C LYS A 305 12.70 -18.40 -16.85
N ASP A 306 12.42 -17.23 -16.27
CA ASP A 306 11.33 -17.06 -15.30
C ASP A 306 10.14 -16.27 -15.87
N VAL A 307 10.41 -15.18 -16.61
CA VAL A 307 9.36 -14.29 -17.15
C VAL A 307 8.70 -14.90 -18.39
N LEU A 308 9.47 -15.49 -19.29
CA LEU A 308 8.96 -16.14 -20.51
C LEU A 308 8.05 -17.33 -20.17
N THR A 309 8.40 -18.12 -19.15
CA THR A 309 7.52 -19.20 -18.65
C THR A 309 6.18 -18.64 -18.18
N THR A 310 6.19 -17.54 -17.41
CA THR A 310 4.97 -16.85 -17.00
C THR A 310 4.14 -16.38 -18.21
N PHE A 311 4.80 -15.87 -19.27
CA PHE A 311 4.11 -15.46 -20.49
C PHE A 311 3.46 -16.63 -21.23
N GLY A 312 4.13 -17.78 -21.30
CA GLY A 312 3.59 -19.00 -21.90
C GLY A 312 2.37 -19.54 -21.14
N GLU A 313 2.48 -19.70 -19.82
CA GLU A 313 1.39 -20.22 -18.97
C GLU A 313 0.12 -19.36 -19.00
N ARG A 314 0.28 -18.05 -19.25
CA ARG A 314 -0.83 -17.09 -19.28
C ARG A 314 -1.31 -16.75 -20.69
N GLY A 315 -0.72 -17.34 -21.74
CA GLY A 315 -1.09 -17.10 -23.14
C GLY A 315 -0.84 -15.65 -23.59
N ILE A 316 0.20 -15.00 -23.04
CA ILE A 316 0.51 -13.59 -23.33
C ILE A 316 0.98 -13.42 -24.77
N LEU A 317 1.87 -14.30 -25.24
CA LEU A 317 2.43 -14.22 -26.58
C LEU A 317 1.36 -14.40 -27.66
N ASP A 318 0.42 -15.32 -27.45
CA ASP A 318 -0.69 -15.57 -28.37
C ASP A 318 -1.61 -14.35 -28.53
N ARG A 319 -1.74 -13.52 -27.49
CA ARG A 319 -2.50 -12.26 -27.54
C ARG A 319 -1.73 -11.14 -28.24
N LEU A 320 -0.40 -11.16 -28.19
CA LEU A 320 0.46 -10.16 -28.82
C LEU A 320 0.75 -10.46 -30.29
N VAL A 321 0.88 -11.72 -30.70
CA VAL A 321 1.19 -12.14 -32.07
C VAL A 321 0.27 -11.48 -33.13
N PRO A 322 -1.07 -11.39 -32.95
CA PRO A 322 -1.93 -10.69 -33.90
C PRO A 322 -1.59 -9.21 -34.08
N GLN A 323 -1.09 -8.56 -33.03
CA GLN A 323 -0.78 -7.12 -32.99
C GLN A 323 0.60 -6.79 -33.58
N VAL A 324 1.48 -7.78 -33.73
CA VAL A 324 2.84 -7.55 -34.26
C VAL A 324 2.80 -7.20 -35.75
N ARG A 325 3.52 -6.15 -36.14
CA ARG A 325 3.68 -5.72 -37.54
C ARG A 325 4.74 -6.53 -38.28
N ALA A 326 4.53 -6.73 -39.57
CA ALA A 326 5.45 -7.46 -40.46
C ALA A 326 5.91 -6.63 -41.67
N ASP A 327 5.49 -5.38 -41.77
CA ASP A 327 5.76 -4.47 -42.89
C ASP A 327 7.10 -3.72 -42.79
N ARG A 328 7.91 -4.03 -41.77
CA ARG A 328 9.16 -3.34 -41.42
C ARG A 328 10.27 -4.32 -41.08
N LEU A 329 11.50 -3.88 -41.29
CA LEU A 329 12.70 -4.60 -40.84
C LEU A 329 13.40 -3.80 -39.76
N LEU A 330 13.41 -4.32 -38.53
CA LEU A 330 13.99 -3.66 -37.36
C LEU A 330 15.36 -4.26 -37.01
N THR A 331 16.33 -3.39 -36.80
CA THR A 331 17.58 -3.69 -36.08
C THR A 331 17.60 -2.87 -34.80
N VAL A 332 17.90 -3.53 -33.68
CA VAL A 332 18.05 -2.87 -32.37
C VAL A 332 19.51 -2.92 -31.96
N ASN A 333 20.09 -1.75 -31.69
CA ASN A 333 21.44 -1.56 -31.21
C ASN A 333 21.46 -1.14 -29.74
N SER A 334 22.32 -1.76 -28.93
CA SER A 334 22.57 -1.31 -27.55
C SER A 334 24.07 -1.29 -27.23
N SER A 335 24.46 -0.34 -26.38
CA SER A 335 25.76 -0.39 -25.69
C SER A 335 25.56 -1.14 -24.38
N GLY A 336 26.08 -2.37 -24.32
CA GLY A 336 25.75 -3.36 -23.29
C GLY A 336 24.42 -4.09 -23.53
N PRO A 337 23.90 -4.80 -22.50
CA PRO A 337 22.65 -5.53 -22.58
C PRO A 337 21.46 -4.62 -22.93
N LEU A 338 20.47 -5.14 -23.68
CA LEU A 338 19.22 -4.42 -23.94
C LEU A 338 18.40 -4.27 -22.68
N PHE A 339 18.25 -5.39 -21.96
CA PHE A 339 17.55 -5.47 -20.70
C PHE A 339 18.59 -5.37 -19.60
N SER A 340 18.78 -4.15 -19.12
CA SER A 340 19.86 -3.82 -18.20
C SER A 340 19.30 -3.18 -16.94
N VAL A 341 19.72 -3.68 -15.77
CA VAL A 341 19.21 -3.24 -14.46
C VAL A 341 19.37 -1.73 -14.31
N GLY A 342 18.23 -1.05 -14.16
CA GLY A 342 18.16 0.38 -13.91
C GLY A 342 18.37 1.30 -15.12
N LYS A 343 18.44 0.78 -16.36
CA LYS A 343 18.49 1.59 -17.59
C LYS A 343 17.10 2.06 -18.07
N ALA A 344 16.08 1.21 -17.95
CA ALA A 344 14.69 1.51 -18.37
C ALA A 344 13.65 0.96 -17.38
N ALA A 345 12.36 1.26 -17.57
CA ALA A 345 11.25 0.81 -16.70
C ALA A 345 11.18 -0.69 -16.70
N GLN A 346 10.97 -1.29 -15.53
CA GLN A 346 10.82 -2.73 -15.45
C GLN A 346 9.66 -3.19 -16.35
N LEU A 347 8.58 -2.41 -16.39
CA LEU A 347 7.45 -2.65 -17.28
C LEU A 347 7.80 -2.52 -18.77
N ASN A 348 8.52 -1.46 -19.18
CA ASN A 348 8.93 -1.32 -20.58
C ASN A 348 9.88 -2.45 -21.00
N GLN A 349 10.78 -2.88 -20.11
CA GLN A 349 11.65 -4.02 -20.35
C GLN A 349 10.84 -5.31 -20.52
N ALA A 350 9.88 -5.59 -19.63
CA ALA A 350 8.99 -6.74 -19.73
C ALA A 350 8.10 -6.72 -20.99
N MET A 351 7.56 -5.56 -21.36
CA MET A 351 6.75 -5.39 -22.58
C MET A 351 7.58 -5.60 -23.84
N VAL A 352 8.76 -4.97 -23.96
CA VAL A 352 9.63 -5.19 -25.12
C VAL A 352 10.07 -6.65 -25.20
N PHE A 353 10.43 -7.27 -24.07
CA PHE A 353 10.76 -8.69 -24.02
C PHE A 353 9.61 -9.57 -24.54
N ALA A 354 8.37 -9.33 -24.09
CA ALA A 354 7.19 -10.03 -24.58
C ALA A 354 6.97 -9.85 -26.09
N VAL A 355 7.10 -8.61 -26.59
CA VAL A 355 6.87 -8.26 -28.00
C VAL A 355 7.95 -8.85 -28.90
N LEU A 356 9.22 -8.89 -28.48
CA LEU A 356 10.29 -9.54 -29.23
C LEU A 356 10.03 -11.05 -29.38
N HIS A 357 9.58 -11.73 -28.33
CA HIS A 357 9.19 -13.14 -28.41
C HIS A 357 7.91 -13.37 -29.23
N ALA A 358 6.92 -12.49 -29.13
CA ALA A 358 5.73 -12.55 -29.99
C ALA A 358 6.09 -12.36 -31.47
N ALA A 359 7.04 -11.45 -31.78
CA ALA A 359 7.57 -11.26 -33.12
C ALA A 359 8.30 -12.50 -33.64
N GLN A 360 9.14 -13.13 -32.79
CA GLN A 360 9.78 -14.40 -33.11
C GLN A 360 8.76 -15.51 -33.42
N GLN A 361 7.71 -15.64 -32.60
CA GLN A 361 6.62 -16.62 -32.82
C GLN A 361 5.86 -16.36 -34.13
N LYS A 362 5.70 -15.09 -34.52
CA LYS A 362 5.09 -14.69 -35.81
C LYS A 362 6.02 -14.89 -37.01
N GLY A 363 7.31 -15.12 -36.79
CA GLY A 363 8.33 -15.18 -37.85
C GLY A 363 8.83 -13.81 -38.32
N VAL A 364 8.60 -12.74 -37.54
CA VAL A 364 9.15 -11.40 -37.79
C VAL A 364 10.56 -11.32 -37.23
N VAL A 365 11.56 -11.11 -38.10
CA VAL A 365 12.97 -11.10 -37.72
C VAL A 365 13.39 -9.71 -37.22
N VAL A 366 13.73 -9.62 -35.93
CA VAL A 366 14.38 -8.45 -35.32
C VAL A 366 15.86 -8.74 -35.13
N ARG A 367 16.73 -7.93 -35.76
CA ARG A 367 18.20 -8.09 -35.65
C ARG A 367 18.72 -7.36 -34.41
N ARG A 368 19.78 -7.91 -33.81
CA ARG A 368 20.42 -7.37 -32.60
C ARG A 368 21.87 -7.00 -32.91
N SER A 369 22.22 -5.72 -32.86
CA SER A 369 23.61 -5.26 -32.97
C SER A 369 24.11 -4.72 -31.63
N SER A 370 25.43 -4.58 -31.50
CA SER A 370 26.06 -4.01 -30.30
C SER A 370 27.15 -3.00 -30.67
N GLY A 371 27.34 -2.03 -29.80
CA GLY A 371 28.38 -1.01 -29.94
C GLY A 371 27.86 0.42 -29.74
N MET A 372 28.79 1.37 -29.73
CA MET A 372 28.49 2.79 -29.66
C MET A 372 28.51 3.35 -31.07
N ILE A 373 27.46 4.08 -31.45
CA ILE A 373 27.45 4.76 -32.75
C ILE A 373 28.31 6.02 -32.62
N GLU A 374 29.36 6.08 -33.42
CA GLU A 374 30.32 7.18 -33.45
C GLU A 374 29.94 8.24 -34.48
N ASP A 375 29.33 7.81 -35.59
CA ASP A 375 28.87 8.66 -36.68
C ASP A 375 27.70 8.00 -37.43
N VAL A 376 26.94 8.81 -38.17
CA VAL A 376 25.94 8.34 -39.13
C VAL A 376 26.17 9.05 -40.44
N ILE A 377 26.47 8.29 -41.49
CA ILE A 377 26.82 8.84 -42.80
C ILE A 377 25.59 8.76 -43.72
N GLU A 378 25.23 9.87 -44.35
CA GLU A 378 24.15 9.92 -45.35
C GLU A 378 24.65 9.45 -46.72
N HIS A 379 23.91 8.51 -47.32
CA HIS A 379 24.08 8.06 -48.70
C HIS A 379 22.79 8.25 -49.48
N ALA A 380 22.87 8.21 -50.81
CA ALA A 380 21.71 8.37 -51.68
C ALA A 380 20.61 7.30 -51.45
N ASP A 381 20.98 6.13 -50.91
CA ASP A 381 20.11 4.99 -50.65
C ASP A 381 19.88 4.70 -49.15
N GLY A 382 20.31 5.61 -48.25
CA GLY A 382 20.02 5.52 -46.82
C GLY A 382 21.16 5.96 -45.90
N LEU A 383 20.99 5.67 -44.62
CA LEU A 383 21.87 6.07 -43.53
C LEU A 383 22.76 4.89 -43.09
N GLU A 384 24.07 5.13 -42.99
CA GLU A 384 25.05 4.16 -42.54
C GLU A 384 25.52 4.48 -41.11
N PRO A 385 25.22 3.63 -40.11
CA PRO A 385 25.72 3.79 -38.75
C PRO A 385 27.15 3.24 -38.61
N VAL A 386 28.05 4.04 -38.05
CA VAL A 386 29.46 3.67 -37.82
C VAL A 386 29.70 3.32 -36.34
N GLY A 387 30.53 2.31 -36.07
CA GLY A 387 30.94 1.91 -34.71
C GLY A 387 30.15 0.76 -34.09
N ILE A 388 29.25 0.12 -34.85
CA ILE A 388 28.42 -1.00 -34.37
C ILE A 388 28.73 -2.31 -35.10
N THR A 389 28.49 -3.41 -34.40
CA THR A 389 28.77 -4.77 -34.89
C THR A 389 27.53 -5.66 -34.81
N LEU A 390 27.42 -6.60 -35.75
CA LEU A 390 26.44 -7.66 -35.78
C LEU A 390 27.20 -9.00 -35.77
N ASN A 391 26.98 -9.82 -34.74
CA ASN A 391 27.72 -11.09 -34.55
C ASN A 391 29.24 -10.92 -34.56
N GLY A 392 29.75 -9.82 -33.99
CA GLY A 392 31.19 -9.52 -33.92
C GLY A 392 31.83 -8.96 -35.19
N ALA A 393 31.07 -8.87 -36.29
CA ALA A 393 31.53 -8.22 -37.53
C ALA A 393 30.94 -6.79 -37.63
N ALA A 394 31.69 -5.86 -38.23
CA ALA A 394 31.20 -4.50 -38.48
C ALA A 394 29.90 -4.53 -39.31
N LEU A 395 28.89 -3.77 -38.87
CA LEU A 395 27.61 -3.71 -39.57
C LEU A 395 27.68 -2.71 -40.72
N VAL A 396 27.98 -3.20 -41.93
CA VAL A 396 28.06 -2.38 -43.15
C VAL A 396 26.70 -2.33 -43.87
N LYS A 397 25.61 -2.07 -43.12
CA LYS A 397 24.25 -2.03 -43.66
C LYS A 397 23.70 -0.60 -43.60
N ARG A 398 23.02 -0.19 -44.67
CA ARG A 398 22.26 1.06 -44.74
C ARG A 398 20.82 0.88 -44.29
N PHE A 399 20.27 1.91 -43.67
CA PHE A 399 18.92 1.97 -43.14
C PHE A 399 18.18 3.17 -43.73
N HIS A 400 16.87 3.03 -43.96
CA HIS A 400 16.06 4.19 -44.33
C HIS A 400 15.95 5.18 -43.16
N HIS A 401 15.96 4.67 -41.92
CA HIS A 401 15.85 5.48 -40.71
C HIS A 401 16.81 4.99 -39.61
N VAL A 402 17.49 5.93 -38.95
CA VAL A 402 18.37 5.66 -37.80
C VAL A 402 17.92 6.52 -36.63
N ILE A 403 17.31 5.88 -35.64
CA ILE A 403 16.76 6.52 -34.44
C ILE A 403 17.78 6.38 -33.30
N LEU A 404 18.32 7.50 -32.84
CA LEU A 404 19.26 7.55 -31.73
C LEU A 404 18.57 7.94 -30.43
N ARG A 405 18.83 7.16 -29.38
CA ARG A 405 18.33 7.37 -28.00
C ARG A 405 19.48 7.28 -27.00
N HIS A 406 20.49 8.11 -27.24
CA HIS A 406 21.68 8.18 -26.40
C HIS A 406 21.57 9.19 -25.25
N GLY A 407 20.40 9.83 -25.14
CA GLY A 407 20.10 10.82 -24.13
C GLY A 407 20.61 12.22 -24.50
N PRO A 408 20.20 13.22 -23.70
CA PRO A 408 20.43 14.62 -24.06
C PRO A 408 21.85 15.12 -23.72
N ASP A 409 22.25 16.22 -24.36
CA ASP A 409 23.52 16.91 -24.10
C ASP A 409 23.46 17.80 -22.86
N LYS A 410 23.69 17.17 -21.70
CA LYS A 410 23.78 17.88 -20.42
C LYS A 410 25.02 18.79 -20.34
N ASN A 411 26.12 18.44 -21.01
CA ASN A 411 27.35 19.23 -20.94
C ASN A 411 27.15 20.59 -21.60
N GLU A 412 26.50 20.61 -22.75
CA GLU A 412 26.11 21.84 -23.43
C GLU A 412 25.10 22.63 -22.57
N ARG A 413 24.06 21.97 -22.04
CA ARG A 413 23.02 22.63 -21.24
C ARG A 413 23.57 23.32 -19.98
N TYR A 414 24.52 22.70 -19.30
CA TYR A 414 25.11 23.21 -18.05
C TYR A 414 26.44 23.94 -18.26
N PHE A 415 26.83 24.23 -19.51
CA PHE A 415 28.04 25.00 -19.81
C PHE A 415 28.20 26.30 -19.00
N PRO A 416 27.14 27.09 -18.72
CA PRO A 416 27.26 28.28 -17.86
C PRO A 416 27.77 28.02 -16.44
N ALA A 417 27.61 26.80 -15.93
CA ALA A 417 28.06 26.34 -14.61
C ALA A 417 29.01 25.13 -14.75
N LYS A 418 29.81 25.09 -15.83
CA LYS A 418 30.60 23.91 -16.24
C LYS A 418 31.46 23.35 -15.12
N GLU A 419 32.22 24.21 -14.43
CA GLU A 419 33.13 23.79 -13.35
C GLU A 419 32.38 23.09 -12.23
N GLN A 420 31.27 23.67 -11.77
CA GLN A 420 30.45 23.10 -10.69
C GLN A 420 29.72 21.84 -11.17
N PHE A 421 29.26 21.81 -12.42
CA PHE A 421 28.56 20.66 -13.01
C PHE A 421 29.48 19.44 -13.17
N ASP A 422 30.69 19.62 -13.70
CA ASP A 422 31.66 18.53 -13.88
C ASP A 422 32.03 17.89 -12.53
N GLU A 423 32.26 18.72 -11.50
CA GLU A 423 32.56 18.23 -10.15
C GLU A 423 31.34 17.57 -9.50
N TYR A 424 30.16 18.16 -9.66
CA TYR A 424 28.92 17.58 -9.17
C TYR A 424 28.61 16.22 -9.84
N GLN A 425 28.97 16.04 -11.12
CA GLN A 425 28.86 14.76 -11.81
C GLN A 425 29.74 13.69 -11.16
N ARG A 426 30.99 14.03 -10.87
CA ARG A 426 31.96 13.14 -10.23
C ARG A 426 31.46 12.71 -8.85
N VAL A 427 31.09 13.67 -8.00
CA VAL A 427 30.58 13.42 -6.65
C VAL A 427 29.27 12.63 -6.67
N SER A 428 28.35 12.95 -7.58
CA SER A 428 27.07 12.25 -7.71
C SER A 428 27.26 10.79 -8.13
N THR A 429 28.21 10.52 -9.03
CA THR A 429 28.53 9.15 -9.47
C THR A 429 28.99 8.29 -8.29
N ASP A 430 29.89 8.81 -7.46
CA ASP A 430 30.36 8.09 -6.26
C ASP A 430 29.24 7.94 -5.23
N ARG A 431 28.41 8.98 -5.07
CA ARG A 431 27.25 8.98 -4.17
C ARG A 431 26.23 7.90 -4.55
N PHE A 432 25.86 7.79 -5.83
CA PHE A 432 24.88 6.80 -6.29
C PHE A 432 25.43 5.37 -6.27
N LYS A 433 26.76 5.18 -6.36
CA LYS A 433 27.38 3.88 -6.11
C LYS A 433 27.29 3.48 -4.65
N ALA A 434 27.52 4.42 -3.73
CA ALA A 434 27.45 4.18 -2.29
C ALA A 434 26.02 4.05 -1.77
N LYS A 435 25.07 4.78 -2.39
CA LYS A 435 23.65 4.85 -2.03
C LYS A 435 22.77 4.64 -3.28
N PRO A 436 22.68 3.42 -3.82
CA PRO A 436 21.89 3.13 -5.01
C PRO A 436 20.39 3.43 -4.81
N GLU A 437 19.89 3.45 -3.58
CA GLU A 437 18.52 3.83 -3.23
C GLU A 437 18.15 5.26 -3.65
N LEU A 438 19.13 6.17 -3.76
CA LEU A 438 18.89 7.55 -4.25
C LEU A 438 18.55 7.60 -5.75
N LEU A 439 18.73 6.50 -6.48
CA LEU A 439 18.33 6.36 -7.89
C LEU A 439 16.89 5.87 -8.05
N VAL A 440 16.22 5.47 -6.95
CA VAL A 440 14.81 5.07 -6.97
C VAL A 440 13.96 6.29 -7.36
N PRO A 441 12.94 6.12 -8.22
CA PRO A 441 12.07 7.23 -8.61
C PRO A 441 11.45 7.90 -7.36
N PRO A 442 11.45 9.24 -7.32
CA PRO A 442 11.00 9.95 -6.13
C PRO A 442 9.47 9.96 -6.05
N THR A 443 8.91 9.60 -4.90
CA THR A 443 7.48 9.76 -4.60
C THR A 443 7.26 10.94 -3.66
N LEU A 444 6.09 11.58 -3.73
CA LEU A 444 5.71 12.62 -2.78
C LEU A 444 5.16 11.99 -1.50
N ASP A 445 5.74 12.29 -0.34
CA ASP A 445 5.21 11.86 0.96
C ASP A 445 4.07 12.77 1.42
N ALA A 446 3.23 12.21 2.28
CA ALA A 446 2.10 12.91 2.86
C ALA A 446 2.51 14.15 3.66
N GLU A 447 3.66 14.13 4.33
CA GLU A 447 4.16 15.25 5.12
C GLU A 447 4.56 16.41 4.21
N THR A 448 5.34 16.17 3.14
CA THR A 448 5.68 17.24 2.18
C THR A 448 4.45 17.76 1.47
N TYR A 449 3.52 16.88 1.07
CA TYR A 449 2.23 17.29 0.51
C TYR A 449 1.52 18.25 1.47
N THR A 450 1.39 17.86 2.75
CA THR A 450 0.65 18.62 3.76
C THR A 450 1.27 20.01 3.99
N VAL A 451 2.60 20.09 4.13
CA VAL A 451 3.30 21.38 4.31
C VAL A 451 2.95 22.36 3.20
N PHE A 452 3.07 21.95 1.94
CA PHE A 452 2.82 22.87 0.82
C PHE A 452 1.35 23.07 0.52
N PHE A 453 0.49 22.07 0.75
CA PHE A 453 -0.95 22.21 0.62
C PHE A 453 -1.49 23.22 1.63
N ASP A 454 -1.06 23.16 2.89
CA ASP A 454 -1.50 24.09 3.93
C ASP A 454 -0.99 25.51 3.68
N LEU A 455 0.26 25.66 3.20
CA LEU A 455 0.80 26.96 2.77
C LEU A 455 0.00 27.55 1.59
N TRP A 456 -0.28 26.73 0.57
CA TRP A 456 -1.10 27.13 -0.57
C TRP A 456 -2.50 27.52 -0.12
N LEU A 457 -3.14 26.70 0.72
CA LEU A 457 -4.48 26.97 1.24
C LEU A 457 -4.50 28.27 2.02
N HIS A 458 -3.51 28.54 2.88
CA HIS A 458 -3.46 29.74 3.69
C HIS A 458 -3.22 31.01 2.86
N ARG A 459 -2.25 30.95 1.93
CA ARG A 459 -1.75 32.14 1.21
C ARG A 459 -2.48 32.45 -0.09
N LEU A 460 -2.95 31.44 -0.80
CA LEU A 460 -3.43 31.58 -2.18
C LEU A 460 -4.91 31.22 -2.35
N ALA A 461 -5.47 30.36 -1.50
CA ALA A 461 -6.89 30.03 -1.60
C ALA A 461 -7.78 31.16 -1.06
N ASP A 462 -8.84 31.47 -1.81
CA ASP A 462 -9.89 32.39 -1.37
C ASP A 462 -10.75 31.78 -0.26
N ALA A 463 -11.63 32.59 0.34
CA ALA A 463 -12.48 32.16 1.43
C ALA A 463 -13.46 31.03 1.06
N ALA A 464 -13.94 30.99 -0.19
CA ALA A 464 -14.86 29.96 -0.65
C ALA A 464 -14.14 28.60 -0.78
N ARG A 465 -12.94 28.58 -1.39
CA ARG A 465 -12.08 27.40 -1.47
C ARG A 465 -11.63 26.92 -0.09
N LYS A 466 -11.24 27.83 0.80
CA LYS A 466 -10.94 27.49 2.20
C LYS A 466 -12.11 26.79 2.88
N SER A 467 -13.33 27.26 2.64
CA SER A 467 -14.55 26.67 3.20
C SER A 467 -14.88 25.31 2.55
N GLN A 468 -14.71 25.17 1.24
CA GLN A 468 -14.92 23.92 0.51
C GLN A 468 -13.92 22.82 0.91
N LEU A 469 -12.67 23.20 1.15
CA LEU A 469 -11.59 22.29 1.51
C LEU A 469 -11.43 22.16 3.04
N ALA A 470 -12.20 22.94 3.82
CA ALA A 470 -12.23 22.81 5.26
C ALA A 470 -12.67 21.39 5.64
N GLY A 471 -11.93 20.77 6.57
CA GLY A 471 -12.22 19.40 6.99
C GLY A 471 -11.81 18.31 5.99
N ARG A 472 -11.43 18.62 4.74
CA ARG A 472 -10.92 17.61 3.79
C ARG A 472 -9.67 16.92 4.34
N SER A 473 -8.73 17.68 4.88
CA SER A 473 -7.53 17.11 5.50
C SER A 473 -7.83 16.24 6.71
N ALA A 474 -8.83 16.63 7.52
CA ALA A 474 -9.26 15.84 8.66
C ALA A 474 -9.94 14.54 8.21
N LEU A 475 -10.81 14.62 7.20
CA LEU A 475 -11.49 13.47 6.60
C LEU A 475 -10.50 12.49 5.99
N GLU A 476 -9.56 12.96 5.16
CA GLU A 476 -8.50 12.12 4.59
C GLU A 476 -7.66 11.45 5.70
N ALA A 477 -7.35 12.17 6.78
CA ALA A 477 -6.61 11.61 7.92
C ALA A 477 -7.39 10.57 8.73
N SER A 478 -8.72 10.60 8.69
CA SER A 478 -9.63 9.66 9.35
C SER A 478 -10.22 8.62 8.40
N THR A 479 -9.74 8.51 7.17
CA THR A 479 -10.25 7.56 6.17
C THR A 479 -9.13 6.67 5.66
N ILE A 480 -9.40 5.38 5.59
CA ILE A 480 -8.60 4.40 4.86
C ILE A 480 -9.40 4.01 3.62
N LEU A 481 -8.84 4.30 2.45
CA LEU A 481 -9.36 3.79 1.18
C LEU A 481 -8.78 2.40 0.97
N VAL A 482 -9.64 1.40 0.74
CA VAL A 482 -9.24 0.03 0.38
C VAL A 482 -9.71 -0.23 -1.04
N THR A 483 -8.77 -0.44 -1.96
CA THR A 483 -9.04 -0.52 -3.40
C THR A 483 -8.35 -1.73 -4.02
N TRP A 484 -8.78 -2.12 -5.22
CA TRP A 484 -8.05 -3.08 -6.05
C TRP A 484 -7.11 -2.32 -6.99
N ASP A 485 -5.79 -2.55 -6.90
CA ASP A 485 -4.85 -1.96 -7.84
C ASP A 485 -4.77 -2.82 -9.10
N VAL A 486 -5.19 -2.26 -10.22
CA VAL A 486 -5.17 -2.95 -11.52
C VAL A 486 -3.75 -3.09 -12.08
N ALA A 487 -2.81 -2.26 -11.64
CA ALA A 487 -1.43 -2.31 -12.12
C ALA A 487 -0.66 -3.53 -11.60
N THR A 488 -0.95 -3.91 -10.36
CA THR A 488 -0.33 -5.04 -9.67
C THR A 488 -1.29 -6.20 -9.46
N GLN A 489 -2.59 -6.03 -9.70
CA GLN A 489 -3.63 -7.02 -9.42
C GLN A 489 -3.62 -7.49 -7.96
N THR A 490 -3.51 -6.52 -7.04
CA THR A 490 -3.47 -6.74 -5.59
C THR A 490 -4.42 -5.82 -4.84
N LEU A 491 -4.80 -6.24 -3.63
CA LEU A 491 -5.49 -5.37 -2.69
C LEU A 491 -4.53 -4.33 -2.11
N VAL A 492 -4.93 -3.06 -2.13
CA VAL A 492 -4.13 -1.93 -1.65
C VAL A 492 -4.95 -1.04 -0.74
N GLN A 493 -4.24 -0.27 0.08
CA GLN A 493 -4.81 0.72 0.97
C GLN A 493 -4.11 2.07 0.85
N ARG A 494 -4.86 3.15 1.14
CA ARG A 494 -4.34 4.52 1.29
C ARG A 494 -4.99 5.16 2.52
N GLY A 495 -4.19 5.47 3.52
CA GLY A 495 -4.65 6.11 4.75
C GLY A 495 -3.49 6.58 5.62
N LYS A 496 -3.79 7.45 6.58
CA LYS A 496 -2.82 7.91 7.58
C LYS A 496 -2.39 6.76 8.50
N VAL A 497 -3.37 6.01 8.96
CA VAL A 497 -3.24 4.80 9.77
C VAL A 497 -3.41 3.60 8.85
N LEU A 498 -2.74 2.50 9.15
CA LEU A 498 -2.85 1.26 8.37
C LEU A 498 -4.02 0.40 8.88
N LEU A 499 -4.64 -0.39 8.00
CA LEU A 499 -5.69 -1.33 8.38
C LEU A 499 -5.19 -2.36 9.39
N GLU A 500 -3.93 -2.79 9.28
CA GLU A 500 -3.20 -3.66 10.21
C GLU A 500 -3.19 -3.09 11.64
N GLU A 501 -2.91 -1.79 11.75
CA GLU A 501 -2.84 -1.09 13.03
C GLU A 501 -4.23 -0.98 13.67
N LEU A 502 -5.25 -0.70 12.85
CA LEU A 502 -6.64 -0.65 13.32
C LEU A 502 -7.17 -1.99 13.79
N VAL A 503 -6.86 -3.06 13.06
CA VAL A 503 -7.35 -4.41 13.37
C VAL A 503 -6.83 -4.91 14.71
N THR A 504 -5.58 -4.59 15.05
CA THR A 504 -4.93 -5.11 16.27
C THR A 504 -5.62 -4.64 17.56
N GLN A 505 -6.20 -3.44 17.55
CA GLN A 505 -6.78 -2.78 18.73
C GLN A 505 -8.07 -2.01 18.38
N CYS A 506 -8.95 -2.62 17.61
CA CYS A 506 -10.14 -1.96 17.05
C CYS A 506 -11.07 -1.35 18.11
N GLU A 507 -11.16 -1.95 19.29
CA GLU A 507 -11.96 -1.48 20.42
C GLU A 507 -11.36 -0.24 21.11
N SER A 508 -10.11 0.11 20.84
CA SER A 508 -9.39 1.21 21.51
C SER A 508 -8.92 2.32 20.57
N ALA A 509 -9.33 2.27 19.29
CA ALA A 509 -9.02 3.32 18.32
C ALA A 509 -9.34 4.72 18.89
N ALA A 510 -8.32 5.58 18.98
CA ALA A 510 -8.43 6.87 19.68
C ALA A 510 -9.39 7.85 19.00
N THR A 511 -9.55 7.71 17.69
CA THR A 511 -10.44 8.53 16.86
C THR A 511 -11.25 7.64 15.93
N PRO A 512 -12.51 8.00 15.61
CA PRO A 512 -13.28 7.29 14.60
C PRO A 512 -12.53 7.25 13.25
N VAL A 513 -12.50 6.08 12.63
CA VAL A 513 -11.91 5.87 11.31
C VAL A 513 -12.94 5.25 10.38
N VAL A 514 -13.03 5.79 9.16
CA VAL A 514 -13.85 5.25 8.08
C VAL A 514 -12.97 4.35 7.21
N VAL A 515 -13.37 3.09 7.02
CA VAL A 515 -12.80 2.21 6.00
C VAL A 515 -13.73 2.27 4.79
N GLN A 516 -13.30 3.00 3.76
CA GLN A 516 -14.03 3.12 2.50
C GLN A 516 -13.60 2.01 1.54
N LEU A 517 -14.55 1.17 1.16
CA LEU A 517 -14.35 0.02 0.30
C LEU A 517 -14.65 0.42 -1.15
N GLU A 518 -13.63 0.40 -2.01
CA GLU A 518 -13.70 0.61 -3.47
C GLU A 518 -13.39 -0.70 -4.21
N VAL A 519 -13.64 -1.82 -3.53
CA VAL A 519 -13.33 -3.17 -3.99
C VAL A 519 -14.56 -4.04 -3.78
N THR A 520 -14.79 -5.02 -4.65
CA THR A 520 -15.94 -5.92 -4.54
C THR A 520 -15.72 -6.96 -3.43
N PRO A 521 -16.78 -7.49 -2.80
CA PRO A 521 -16.65 -8.36 -1.62
C PRO A 521 -15.98 -9.71 -1.91
N GLU A 522 -15.80 -10.11 -3.17
CA GLU A 522 -15.11 -11.37 -3.55
C GLU A 522 -13.58 -11.23 -3.52
N LYS A 523 -13.07 -9.99 -3.43
CA LYS A 523 -11.63 -9.69 -3.45
C LYS A 523 -11.07 -9.38 -2.06
N ILE A 524 -11.88 -9.50 -1.02
CA ILE A 524 -11.54 -9.16 0.36
C ILE A 524 -12.35 -10.02 1.34
N ASP A 525 -11.85 -10.19 2.56
CA ASP A 525 -12.57 -10.91 3.62
C ASP A 525 -13.74 -10.08 4.17
N ALA A 526 -14.81 -9.98 3.38
CA ALA A 526 -15.94 -9.08 3.61
C ALA A 526 -16.62 -9.30 4.98
N ASP A 527 -16.87 -10.56 5.34
CA ASP A 527 -17.59 -10.88 6.58
C ASP A 527 -16.75 -10.55 7.82
N ASP A 528 -15.44 -10.79 7.77
CA ASP A 528 -14.53 -10.48 8.87
C ASP A 528 -14.33 -8.96 9.04
N LEU A 529 -14.37 -8.17 7.95
CA LEU A 529 -14.41 -6.70 8.02
C LEU A 529 -15.70 -6.16 8.65
N ILE A 530 -16.84 -6.77 8.33
CA ILE A 530 -18.13 -6.39 8.94
C ILE A 530 -18.09 -6.70 10.44
N ARG A 531 -17.56 -7.86 10.83
CA ARG A 531 -17.35 -8.22 12.24
C ARG A 531 -16.43 -7.23 12.94
N LEU A 532 -15.31 -6.85 12.30
CA LEU A 532 -14.38 -5.84 12.81
C LEU A 532 -15.06 -4.49 13.09
N SER A 533 -15.85 -3.98 12.13
CA SER A 533 -16.56 -2.71 12.31
C SER A 533 -17.51 -2.76 13.50
N LYS A 534 -18.29 -3.84 13.64
CA LYS A 534 -19.18 -4.03 14.80
C LYS A 534 -18.40 -4.13 16.12
N ALA A 535 -17.32 -4.93 16.14
CA ALA A 535 -16.50 -5.18 17.32
C ALA A 535 -15.82 -3.91 17.86
N SER A 536 -15.61 -2.91 16.99
CA SER A 536 -15.04 -1.61 17.37
C SER A 536 -15.97 -0.73 18.23
N GLY A 537 -17.27 -1.06 18.29
CA GLY A 537 -18.28 -0.24 18.96
C GLY A 537 -18.50 1.12 18.29
N GLY A 538 -18.41 1.18 16.95
CA GLY A 538 -18.62 2.40 16.15
C GLY A 538 -17.37 3.26 15.96
N LYS A 539 -16.20 2.83 16.46
CA LYS A 539 -14.92 3.50 16.21
C LYS A 539 -14.39 3.25 14.80
N ILE A 540 -14.78 2.14 14.19
CA ILE A 540 -14.51 1.81 12.79
C ILE A 540 -15.84 1.69 12.07
N THR A 541 -16.05 2.54 11.07
CA THR A 541 -17.24 2.50 10.22
C THR A 541 -16.85 2.09 8.80
N LEU A 542 -17.76 1.39 8.11
CA LEU A 542 -17.57 1.02 6.72
C LEU A 542 -18.39 1.94 5.82
N SER A 543 -17.77 2.43 4.75
CA SER A 543 -18.45 3.11 3.65
C SER A 543 -18.12 2.44 2.32
N LEU A 544 -18.95 2.68 1.31
CA LEU A 544 -18.83 2.06 0.00
C LEU A 544 -18.55 3.11 -1.07
N GLY A 545 -17.66 2.79 -1.99
CA GLY A 545 -17.51 3.50 -3.24
C GLY A 545 -18.75 3.35 -4.12
N ALA A 546 -19.11 4.41 -4.84
CA ALA A 546 -20.27 4.41 -5.73
C ALA A 546 -20.26 3.29 -6.78
N THR A 547 -19.07 2.87 -7.23
CA THR A 547 -18.90 1.85 -8.28
C THR A 547 -19.09 0.41 -7.78
N VAL A 548 -18.93 0.17 -6.47
CA VAL A 548 -19.01 -1.17 -5.86
C VAL A 548 -20.24 -1.37 -5.00
N GLN A 549 -21.07 -0.34 -4.80
CA GLN A 549 -22.24 -0.37 -3.93
C GLN A 549 -23.17 -1.56 -4.22
N GLU A 550 -23.50 -1.81 -5.49
CA GLU A 550 -24.44 -2.89 -5.84
C GLU A 550 -23.89 -4.27 -5.48
N ALA A 551 -22.57 -4.49 -5.63
CA ALA A 551 -21.93 -5.75 -5.26
C ALA A 551 -21.98 -6.00 -3.73
N TRP A 552 -22.01 -4.93 -2.93
CA TRP A 552 -22.05 -5.01 -1.46
C TRP A 552 -23.46 -5.04 -0.86
N LYS A 553 -24.51 -4.80 -1.65
CA LYS A 553 -25.88 -4.61 -1.17
C LYS A 553 -26.43 -5.74 -0.30
N SER A 554 -26.05 -6.99 -0.58
CA SER A 554 -26.48 -8.15 0.22
C SER A 554 -25.82 -8.23 1.60
N ARG A 555 -24.63 -7.65 1.76
CA ARG A 555 -23.83 -7.69 3.00
C ARG A 555 -23.93 -6.39 3.80
N LEU A 556 -24.03 -5.25 3.12
CA LEU A 556 -24.06 -3.90 3.70
C LEU A 556 -25.17 -3.05 3.06
N PRO A 557 -26.46 -3.41 3.22
CA PRO A 557 -27.58 -2.73 2.57
C PRO A 557 -27.74 -1.25 2.96
N ASN A 558 -27.23 -0.87 4.14
CA ASN A 558 -27.36 0.46 4.72
C ASN A 558 -26.02 1.22 4.82
N ALA A 559 -24.95 0.73 4.20
CA ALA A 559 -23.67 1.43 4.26
C ALA A 559 -23.74 2.76 3.49
N ALA A 560 -23.08 3.78 4.02
CA ALA A 560 -22.99 5.08 3.38
C ALA A 560 -22.21 4.98 2.07
N THR A 561 -22.76 5.54 1.00
CA THR A 561 -22.05 5.69 -0.27
C THR A 561 -21.24 6.97 -0.27
N ALA A 562 -19.96 6.88 -0.62
CA ALA A 562 -19.07 8.01 -0.80
C ALA A 562 -18.57 8.06 -2.24
N MET A 563 -18.31 9.27 -2.74
CA MET A 563 -17.46 9.42 -3.93
C MET A 563 -16.03 9.01 -3.56
N THR A 564 -15.31 8.42 -4.49
CA THR A 564 -13.90 8.07 -4.29
C THR A 564 -13.12 9.34 -3.98
N ALA A 565 -12.61 9.43 -2.75
CA ALA A 565 -11.83 10.58 -2.32
C ALA A 565 -10.41 10.49 -2.90
N ALA A 566 -9.86 11.60 -3.37
CA ALA A 566 -8.42 11.67 -3.59
C ALA A 566 -7.71 11.59 -2.24
N SER A 567 -6.61 10.85 -2.16
CA SER A 567 -5.86 10.62 -0.93
C SER A 567 -4.42 11.03 -1.10
N ARG A 568 -3.89 11.87 -0.21
CA ARG A 568 -2.45 12.21 -0.24
C ARG A 568 -1.54 11.05 0.20
N TYR A 569 -2.12 10.00 0.78
CA TYR A 569 -1.36 8.89 1.33
C TYR A 569 -0.96 7.92 0.22
N PRO A 570 0.27 7.39 0.27
CA PRO A 570 0.79 6.50 -0.75
C PRO A 570 0.00 5.20 -0.77
N TYR A 571 -0.01 4.56 -1.94
CA TYR A 571 -0.47 3.19 -2.07
C TYR A 571 0.41 2.25 -1.25
N ARG A 572 -0.22 1.39 -0.46
CA ARG A 572 0.43 0.33 0.30
C ARG A 572 -0.33 -0.96 0.07
N LEU A 573 0.39 -2.08 -0.06
CA LEU A 573 -0.26 -3.39 -0.10
C LEU A 573 -1.02 -3.61 1.22
N VAL A 574 -2.21 -4.18 1.12
CA VAL A 574 -2.86 -4.78 2.31
C VAL A 574 -2.17 -6.10 2.54
N SER A 575 -1.50 -6.24 3.69
CA SER A 575 -0.81 -7.48 4.02
C SER A 575 -1.80 -8.63 4.24
N ALA A 576 -1.32 -9.88 4.32
CA ALA A 576 -2.14 -11.02 4.70
C ALA A 576 -2.52 -10.92 6.19
N ILE A 577 -3.49 -10.07 6.51
CA ILE A 577 -3.99 -9.86 7.87
C ILE A 577 -5.06 -10.89 8.15
N ASN A 578 -4.92 -11.62 9.25
CA ASN A 578 -6.00 -12.47 9.73
C ASN A 578 -6.99 -11.65 10.58
N ILE A 579 -7.88 -10.92 9.90
CA ILE A 579 -8.86 -10.02 10.55
C ILE A 579 -9.67 -10.79 11.59
N ARG A 580 -10.06 -12.04 11.28
CA ARG A 580 -10.81 -12.93 12.17
C ARG A 580 -10.11 -13.14 13.51
N GLU A 581 -8.83 -13.52 13.48
CA GLU A 581 -8.08 -13.79 14.71
C GLU A 581 -7.97 -12.57 15.62
N HIS A 582 -7.84 -11.38 15.04
CA HIS A 582 -7.77 -10.12 15.77
C HIS A 582 -9.12 -9.68 16.34
N VAL A 583 -10.21 -9.92 15.62
CA VAL A 583 -11.58 -9.70 16.15
C VAL A 583 -11.82 -10.62 17.35
N ASP A 584 -11.42 -11.89 17.27
CA ASP A 584 -11.55 -12.83 18.37
C ASP A 584 -10.65 -12.43 19.57
N ALA A 585 -9.43 -11.95 19.31
CA ALA A 585 -8.56 -11.39 20.36
C ALA A 585 -9.14 -10.11 21.00
N SER A 586 -9.83 -9.27 20.22
CA SER A 586 -10.54 -8.09 20.73
C SER A 586 -11.65 -8.51 21.69
N LEU A 587 -12.43 -9.55 21.36
CA LEU A 587 -13.46 -10.08 22.24
C LEU A 587 -12.90 -10.49 23.60
N VAL A 588 -11.76 -11.21 23.64
CA VAL A 588 -11.09 -11.61 24.89
C VAL A 588 -10.75 -10.39 25.76
N ARG A 589 -10.17 -9.34 25.17
CA ARG A 589 -9.82 -8.11 25.90
C ARG A 589 -11.04 -7.35 26.40
N GLN A 590 -12.10 -7.29 25.60
CA GLN A 590 -13.36 -6.66 25.99
C GLN A 590 -14.04 -7.42 27.15
N LEU A 591 -14.04 -8.76 27.10
CA LEU A 591 -14.56 -9.60 28.19
C LEU A 591 -13.73 -9.42 29.47
N GLU A 592 -12.41 -9.37 29.37
CA GLU A 592 -11.53 -9.10 30.52
C GLU A 592 -11.84 -7.75 31.17
N ALA A 593 -12.00 -6.69 30.38
CA ALA A 593 -12.37 -5.38 30.89
C ALA A 593 -13.72 -5.41 31.63
N MET A 594 -14.69 -6.19 31.13
CA MET A 594 -15.97 -6.41 31.80
C MET A 594 -15.83 -7.19 33.11
N LEU A 595 -14.98 -8.23 33.17
CA LEU A 595 -14.72 -8.96 34.41
C LEU A 595 -14.09 -8.07 35.49
N VAL A 596 -13.10 -7.25 35.12
CA VAL A 596 -12.44 -6.30 36.03
C VAL A 596 -13.44 -5.25 36.53
N ALA A 597 -14.30 -4.72 35.64
CA ALA A 597 -15.35 -3.78 36.02
C ALA A 597 -16.37 -4.41 36.97
N ALA A 598 -16.80 -5.65 36.71
CA ALA A 598 -17.73 -6.40 37.56
C ALA A 598 -17.15 -6.66 38.96
N GLN A 599 -15.86 -7.03 39.04
CA GLN A 599 -15.17 -7.17 40.33
C GLN A 599 -15.17 -5.84 41.09
N ALA A 600 -14.78 -4.75 40.44
CA ALA A 600 -14.72 -3.43 41.08
C ALA A 600 -16.09 -2.97 41.59
N ALA A 601 -17.17 -3.32 40.87
CA ALA A 601 -18.54 -3.03 41.26
C ALA A 601 -19.12 -4.02 42.29
N GLY A 602 -18.51 -5.20 42.48
CA GLY A 602 -19.04 -6.28 43.31
C GLY A 602 -20.34 -6.89 42.78
N THR A 603 -20.65 -6.70 41.51
CA THR A 603 -21.87 -7.18 40.84
C THR A 603 -21.57 -7.51 39.38
N CYS A 604 -22.25 -8.51 38.85
CA CYS A 604 -22.25 -8.87 37.43
C CYS A 604 -23.66 -8.67 36.89
N ASP A 605 -23.84 -8.00 35.76
CA ASP A 605 -25.17 -7.56 35.30
C ASP A 605 -26.17 -8.71 35.11
N THR A 606 -25.69 -9.88 34.68
CA THR A 606 -26.57 -11.04 34.49
C THR A 606 -26.73 -11.91 35.72
N LEU A 607 -25.74 -11.98 36.62
CA LEU A 607 -25.75 -12.87 37.78
C LEU A 607 -26.12 -12.16 39.09
N GLY A 608 -26.10 -10.83 39.11
CA GLY A 608 -26.27 -10.01 40.30
C GLY A 608 -25.02 -9.95 41.17
N LYS A 609 -25.21 -9.83 42.49
CA LYS A 609 -24.12 -9.69 43.47
C LYS A 609 -23.29 -10.97 43.57
N VAL A 610 -21.96 -10.83 43.47
CA VAL A 610 -20.99 -11.91 43.64
C VAL A 610 -20.03 -11.53 44.78
N ALA A 611 -19.64 -12.50 45.60
CA ALA A 611 -18.74 -12.27 46.71
C ALA A 611 -17.32 -11.89 46.24
N ALA A 612 -16.63 -11.04 47.01
CA ALA A 612 -15.34 -10.49 46.62
C ALA A 612 -14.23 -11.54 46.53
N ASP A 613 -14.27 -12.55 47.40
CA ASP A 613 -13.36 -13.70 47.40
C ASP A 613 -13.59 -14.61 46.18
N VAL A 614 -14.84 -14.78 45.73
CA VAL A 614 -15.16 -15.48 44.46
C VAL A 614 -14.59 -14.73 43.26
N PHE A 615 -14.79 -13.41 43.18
CA PHE A 615 -14.25 -12.61 42.07
C PHE A 615 -12.72 -12.65 41.97
N ALA A 616 -12.03 -12.60 43.12
CA ALA A 616 -10.57 -12.66 43.15
C ALA A 616 -10.03 -13.94 42.48
N GLU A 617 -10.63 -15.09 42.81
CA GLU A 617 -10.25 -16.39 42.26
C GLU A 617 -10.71 -16.57 40.79
N VAL A 618 -11.87 -16.02 40.42
CA VAL A 618 -12.34 -15.98 39.03
C VAL A 618 -11.34 -15.26 38.13
N LEU A 619 -10.85 -14.09 38.55
CA LEU A 619 -9.88 -13.34 37.76
C LEU A 619 -8.50 -13.99 37.74
N ALA A 620 -8.08 -14.64 38.84
CA ALA A 620 -6.85 -15.43 38.85
C ALA A 620 -6.91 -16.59 37.84
N THR A 621 -8.05 -17.29 37.78
CA THR A 621 -8.31 -18.37 36.82
C THR A 621 -8.31 -17.84 35.38
N TRP A 622 -9.00 -16.71 35.15
CA TRP A 622 -9.04 -16.07 33.84
C TRP A 622 -7.66 -15.70 33.32
N ALA A 623 -6.79 -15.15 34.18
CA ALA A 623 -5.43 -14.79 33.79
C ALA A 623 -4.64 -16.00 33.24
N GLY A 624 -4.83 -17.18 33.84
CA GLY A 624 -4.24 -18.43 33.34
C GLY A 624 -4.86 -18.89 32.03
N TRP A 625 -6.19 -18.93 31.94
CA TRP A 625 -6.90 -19.37 30.73
C TRP A 625 -6.66 -18.45 29.53
N ARG A 626 -6.56 -17.14 29.77
CA ARG A 626 -6.21 -16.16 28.75
C ARG A 626 -4.89 -16.50 28.08
N HIS A 627 -3.88 -16.90 28.86
CA HIS A 627 -2.59 -17.32 28.29
C HIS A 627 -2.75 -18.52 27.33
N THR A 628 -3.56 -19.51 27.72
CA THR A 628 -3.88 -20.68 26.88
C THR A 628 -4.62 -20.30 25.60
N LEU A 629 -5.62 -19.42 25.70
CA LEU A 629 -6.40 -18.95 24.55
C LEU A 629 -5.54 -18.09 23.60
N ASP A 630 -4.68 -17.23 24.14
CA ASP A 630 -3.77 -16.41 23.33
C ASP A 630 -2.70 -17.24 22.60
N ALA A 631 -2.29 -18.38 23.17
CA ALA A 631 -1.34 -19.30 22.56
C ALA A 631 -1.92 -20.12 21.39
N SER A 632 -3.25 -20.23 21.27
CA SER A 632 -3.91 -21.01 20.21
C SER A 632 -5.12 -20.26 19.63
N PRO A 633 -4.97 -19.59 18.47
CA PRO A 633 -6.08 -18.87 17.83
C PRO A 633 -7.27 -19.75 17.47
N ALA A 634 -7.03 -21.02 17.11
CA ALA A 634 -8.10 -21.99 16.85
C ALA A 634 -8.91 -22.30 18.12
N LEU A 635 -8.22 -22.60 19.23
CA LEU A 635 -8.87 -22.84 20.52
C LEU A 635 -9.66 -21.61 21.00
N ARG A 636 -9.07 -20.41 20.85
CA ARG A 636 -9.75 -19.16 21.17
C ARG A 636 -11.04 -19.00 20.37
N ARG A 637 -10.98 -19.24 19.07
CA ARG A 637 -12.15 -19.15 18.20
C ARG A 637 -13.25 -20.11 18.64
N ASP A 638 -12.94 -21.38 18.84
CA ASP A 638 -13.91 -22.41 19.21
C ASP A 638 -14.52 -22.11 20.58
N PHE A 639 -13.67 -21.74 21.56
CA PHE A 639 -14.11 -21.36 22.90
C PHE A 639 -15.12 -20.21 22.88
N LEU A 640 -14.80 -19.14 22.13
CA LEU A 640 -15.63 -17.94 22.03
C LEU A 640 -16.91 -18.16 21.24
N ALA A 641 -16.88 -19.00 20.20
CA ALA A 641 -18.07 -19.35 19.43
C ALA A 641 -19.13 -19.98 20.33
N TRP A 642 -18.77 -21.02 21.09
CA TRP A 642 -19.68 -21.69 22.02
C TRP A 642 -20.08 -20.82 23.22
N LEU A 643 -19.20 -19.89 23.65
CA LEU A 643 -19.53 -18.94 24.72
C LEU A 643 -20.70 -18.02 24.33
N GLY A 644 -20.79 -17.62 23.06
CA GLY A 644 -21.79 -16.67 22.55
C GLY A 644 -22.98 -17.31 21.84
N SER A 645 -22.85 -18.54 21.36
CA SER A 645 -23.81 -19.21 20.49
C SER A 645 -23.86 -20.72 20.77
N ILE A 646 -25.02 -21.33 20.55
CA ILE A 646 -25.22 -22.78 20.59
C ILE A 646 -25.92 -23.15 19.29
N GLY A 647 -25.36 -24.10 18.55
CA GLY A 647 -26.00 -24.63 17.35
C GLY A 647 -26.03 -26.17 17.31
N PRO A 648 -26.92 -26.75 16.49
CA PRO A 648 -27.12 -28.19 16.44
C PRO A 648 -25.90 -28.95 15.89
N GLU A 649 -25.18 -28.36 14.94
CA GLU A 649 -23.98 -28.96 14.34
C GLU A 649 -22.69 -28.25 14.76
N SER A 650 -22.72 -26.93 14.93
CA SER A 650 -21.57 -26.12 15.34
C SER A 650 -22.01 -24.78 15.91
N ALA A 651 -21.15 -24.10 16.67
CA ALA A 651 -21.40 -22.74 17.12
C ALA A 651 -20.93 -21.70 16.10
N LYS A 652 -21.71 -20.62 15.94
CA LYS A 652 -21.34 -19.51 15.07
C LYS A 652 -20.30 -18.61 15.77
N PRO A 653 -19.27 -18.14 15.04
CA PRO A 653 -18.35 -17.13 15.57
C PRO A 653 -19.10 -15.87 16.01
N TRP A 654 -18.52 -15.15 17.00
CA TRP A 654 -19.07 -13.88 17.42
C TRP A 654 -19.17 -12.90 16.24
N SER A 655 -20.36 -12.33 16.05
CA SER A 655 -20.67 -11.42 14.93
C SER A 655 -20.00 -10.04 15.04
N GLY A 656 -19.25 -9.78 16.10
CA GLY A 656 -18.74 -8.46 16.46
C GLY A 656 -19.76 -7.60 17.23
N ASP A 657 -20.97 -8.09 17.47
CA ASP A 657 -21.99 -7.34 18.19
C ASP A 657 -21.59 -7.12 19.66
N VAL A 658 -21.21 -5.89 20.00
CA VAL A 658 -20.79 -5.52 21.36
C VAL A 658 -21.93 -5.52 22.37
N THR A 659 -23.20 -5.54 21.94
CA THR A 659 -24.34 -5.58 22.87
C THR A 659 -24.45 -6.91 23.63
N VAL A 660 -23.76 -7.95 23.16
CA VAL A 660 -23.76 -9.28 23.78
C VAL A 660 -22.66 -9.45 24.84
N LEU A 661 -21.80 -8.46 25.04
CA LEU A 661 -20.64 -8.58 25.92
C LEU A 661 -21.03 -8.81 27.38
N GLU A 662 -22.04 -8.08 27.89
CA GLU A 662 -22.51 -8.22 29.27
C GLU A 662 -22.97 -9.67 29.57
N ARG A 663 -23.70 -10.29 28.64
CA ARG A 663 -24.15 -11.67 28.80
C ARG A 663 -23.01 -12.69 28.67
N MET A 664 -22.08 -12.48 27.75
CA MET A 664 -20.90 -13.33 27.60
C MET A 664 -19.98 -13.23 28.82
N ALA A 665 -19.78 -12.04 29.37
CA ALA A 665 -19.02 -11.84 30.61
C ALA A 665 -19.68 -12.56 31.79
N GLY A 666 -21.02 -12.54 31.87
CA GLY A 666 -21.77 -13.33 32.84
C GLY A 666 -21.58 -14.84 32.72
N ALA A 667 -21.62 -15.37 31.49
CA ALA A 667 -21.27 -16.78 31.25
C ALA A 667 -19.85 -17.09 31.69
N LEU A 668 -18.91 -16.19 31.37
CA LEU A 668 -17.52 -16.37 31.72
C LEU A 668 -17.31 -16.35 33.25
N VAL A 669 -17.97 -15.46 33.99
CA VAL A 669 -17.96 -15.49 35.48
C VAL A 669 -18.48 -16.83 35.99
N LEU A 670 -19.61 -17.32 35.46
CA LEU A 670 -20.20 -18.59 35.92
C LEU A 670 -19.28 -19.78 35.61
N ILE A 671 -18.71 -19.84 34.41
CA ILE A 671 -17.77 -20.89 33.98
C ILE A 671 -16.51 -20.89 34.87
N LEU A 672 -15.88 -19.73 35.04
CA LEU A 672 -14.67 -19.59 35.85
C LEU A 672 -14.95 -19.84 37.33
N ALA A 673 -16.14 -19.48 37.82
CA ALA A 673 -16.54 -19.82 39.17
C ALA A 673 -16.72 -21.35 39.31
N THR A 674 -17.37 -22.02 38.34
CA THR A 674 -17.48 -23.49 38.33
C THR A 674 -16.12 -24.16 38.40
N HIS A 675 -15.10 -23.62 37.70
CA HIS A 675 -13.71 -24.10 37.79
C HIS A 675 -13.19 -24.21 39.24
N LEU A 676 -13.63 -23.32 40.14
CA LEU A 676 -13.19 -23.29 41.53
C LEU A 676 -13.69 -24.49 42.35
N GLY A 677 -14.79 -25.10 41.94
CA GLY A 677 -15.35 -26.31 42.55
C GLY A 677 -14.94 -27.59 41.83
N GLU A 678 -14.84 -27.53 40.50
CA GLU A 678 -14.49 -28.64 39.60
C GLU A 678 -13.49 -28.13 38.54
N PRO A 679 -12.24 -28.62 38.48
CA PRO A 679 -11.23 -28.09 37.55
C PRO A 679 -11.60 -28.27 36.06
N LEU A 680 -12.02 -27.17 35.44
CA LEU A 680 -12.27 -27.07 33.99
C LEU A 680 -11.03 -26.55 33.23
N GLN A 681 -10.93 -26.82 31.93
CA GLN A 681 -10.01 -26.15 31.00
C GLN A 681 -10.68 -25.80 29.67
N PRO A 682 -10.24 -24.73 28.96
CA PRO A 682 -10.68 -24.47 27.59
C PRO A 682 -10.29 -25.60 26.65
N ALA A 683 -11.23 -26.07 25.84
CA ALA A 683 -11.00 -27.16 24.88
C ALA A 683 -11.78 -26.97 23.58
N SER A 684 -11.18 -27.43 22.47
CA SER A 684 -11.86 -27.58 21.18
C SER A 684 -12.48 -28.97 21.11
N VAL A 685 -13.76 -29.07 21.48
CA VAL A 685 -14.52 -30.33 21.46
C VAL A 685 -15.69 -30.21 20.47
N PRO A 686 -16.23 -31.33 19.93
CA PRO A 686 -17.28 -31.29 18.91
C PRO A 686 -18.52 -30.48 19.34
N ARG A 687 -18.90 -30.58 20.61
CA ARG A 687 -19.98 -29.82 21.24
C ARG A 687 -19.51 -29.33 22.60
N GLY A 688 -19.29 -28.02 22.74
CA GLY A 688 -18.76 -27.42 23.96
C GLY A 688 -17.42 -26.68 23.76
N ASN A 689 -16.99 -26.01 24.83
CA ASN A 689 -15.77 -25.21 24.87
C ASN A 689 -14.85 -25.56 26.03
N LEU A 690 -15.17 -26.63 26.75
CA LEU A 690 -14.51 -26.97 28.00
C LEU A 690 -14.30 -28.47 28.11
N SER A 691 -13.22 -28.85 28.76
CA SER A 691 -12.98 -30.22 29.22
C SER A 691 -12.72 -30.25 30.72
N PHE A 692 -12.99 -31.38 31.35
CA PHE A 692 -12.69 -31.68 32.74
C PHE A 692 -12.49 -33.19 32.91
N ASP A 693 -11.82 -33.60 33.99
CA ASP A 693 -11.35 -34.99 34.12
C ASP A 693 -10.55 -35.44 32.86
N GLU A 694 -10.29 -36.74 32.68
CA GLU A 694 -9.57 -37.23 31.50
C GLU A 694 -10.43 -37.21 30.22
N ASN A 695 -11.75 -37.31 30.34
CA ASN A 695 -12.67 -37.51 29.19
C ASN A 695 -13.97 -36.70 29.26
N GLY A 696 -14.14 -35.82 30.27
CA GLY A 696 -15.37 -35.05 30.44
C GLY A 696 -15.41 -33.82 29.55
N HIS A 697 -16.55 -33.57 28.91
CA HIS A 697 -16.78 -32.38 28.09
C HIS A 697 -17.85 -31.48 28.68
N ALA A 698 -17.67 -30.17 28.58
CA ALA A 698 -18.63 -29.20 29.09
C ALA A 698 -18.92 -28.09 28.07
N LEU A 699 -20.17 -27.61 28.12
CA LEU A 699 -20.62 -26.44 27.36
C LEU A 699 -20.93 -25.30 28.32
N GLY A 700 -20.12 -24.24 28.23
CA GLY A 700 -20.37 -22.98 28.90
C GLY A 700 -20.84 -21.92 27.91
N SER A 701 -22.04 -21.38 28.10
CA SER A 701 -22.63 -20.43 27.16
C SER A 701 -23.51 -19.35 27.78
N SER A 702 -23.54 -18.21 27.09
CA SER A 702 -24.45 -17.09 27.33
C SER A 702 -25.65 -17.08 26.39
N ALA A 703 -25.78 -18.07 25.50
CA ALA A 703 -26.90 -18.16 24.59
C ALA A 703 -28.23 -18.29 25.37
N ASP A 704 -29.27 -17.63 24.85
CA ASP A 704 -30.66 -17.75 25.30
C ASP A 704 -31.54 -18.48 24.29
N LYS A 705 -31.02 -18.69 23.07
CA LYS A 705 -31.64 -19.39 21.95
C LYS A 705 -30.59 -20.20 21.18
N LEU A 706 -31.07 -21.15 20.40
CA LEU A 706 -30.28 -21.79 19.36
C LEU A 706 -29.96 -20.80 18.23
N ASP A 707 -28.90 -21.07 17.50
CA ASP A 707 -28.39 -20.21 16.43
C ASP A 707 -29.26 -20.17 15.17
N ASP A 708 -30.26 -21.05 15.07
CA ASP A 708 -31.36 -21.04 14.10
C ASP A 708 -32.61 -20.27 14.59
N GLY A 709 -32.58 -19.77 15.83
CA GLY A 709 -33.66 -19.02 16.47
C GLY A 709 -34.58 -19.86 17.36
N GLY A 710 -34.41 -21.19 17.42
CA GLY A 710 -35.13 -22.09 18.32
C GLY A 710 -34.87 -21.79 19.80
N LEU A 711 -35.78 -22.23 20.67
CA LEU A 711 -35.63 -22.02 22.11
C LEU A 711 -34.72 -23.08 22.72
N LEU A 712 -33.81 -22.69 23.62
CA LEU A 712 -32.98 -23.68 24.33
C LEU A 712 -33.79 -24.68 25.16
N THR A 713 -34.99 -24.29 25.60
CA THR A 713 -35.91 -25.16 26.36
C THR A 713 -36.48 -26.30 25.53
N GLU A 714 -36.40 -26.24 24.19
CA GLU A 714 -36.77 -27.35 23.31
C GLU A 714 -35.74 -28.50 23.41
N TRP A 715 -34.51 -28.20 23.83
CA TRP A 715 -33.49 -29.20 24.09
C TRP A 715 -33.64 -29.79 25.49
N SER A 716 -34.50 -30.80 25.61
CA SER A 716 -34.80 -31.46 26.88
C SER A 716 -34.09 -32.80 27.12
N LEU A 717 -33.46 -33.39 26.10
CA LEU A 717 -32.80 -34.71 26.20
C LEU A 717 -31.26 -34.56 26.28
N PRO A 718 -30.53 -35.43 27.00
CA PRO A 718 -29.07 -35.36 27.09
C PRO A 718 -28.34 -35.33 25.74
N GLU A 719 -28.81 -36.07 24.74
CA GLU A 719 -28.26 -36.16 23.38
C GLU A 719 -28.39 -34.88 22.56
N HIS A 720 -29.34 -34.00 22.90
CA HIS A 720 -29.43 -32.69 22.26
C HIS A 720 -28.20 -31.84 22.58
N TRP A 721 -27.71 -31.96 23.81
CA TRP A 721 -26.57 -31.21 24.32
C TRP A 721 -25.24 -31.92 24.03
N ASP A 722 -25.22 -33.25 24.20
CA ASP A 722 -24.05 -34.13 24.01
C ASP A 722 -22.78 -33.65 24.75
N VAL A 723 -22.97 -33.25 26.01
CA VAL A 723 -21.91 -32.88 26.95
C VAL A 723 -22.21 -33.44 28.34
N ASP A 724 -21.17 -33.55 29.16
CA ASP A 724 -21.25 -34.06 30.53
C ASP A 724 -21.60 -32.97 31.55
N ALA A 725 -21.33 -31.69 31.22
CA ALA A 725 -21.77 -30.55 32.03
C ALA A 725 -22.28 -29.38 31.19
N LEU A 726 -23.32 -28.72 31.71
CA LEU A 726 -23.95 -27.53 31.15
C LEU A 726 -23.80 -26.35 32.10
N ILE A 727 -23.19 -25.27 31.62
CA ILE A 727 -22.99 -24.04 32.36
C ILE A 727 -23.69 -22.89 31.60
N LEU A 728 -24.88 -22.50 32.05
CA LEU A 728 -25.76 -21.57 31.32
C LEU A 728 -26.08 -20.32 32.13
N SER A 729 -25.54 -19.17 31.72
CA SER A 729 -25.76 -17.91 32.47
C SER A 729 -27.05 -17.16 32.12
N ARG A 730 -27.69 -17.52 31.01
CA ARG A 730 -28.91 -16.82 30.52
C ARG A 730 -30.18 -17.64 30.56
N SER A 731 -30.07 -18.97 30.57
CA SER A 731 -31.22 -19.84 30.72
C SER A 731 -31.31 -20.43 32.13
N SER A 732 -32.31 -20.00 32.89
CA SER A 732 -32.71 -20.68 34.13
C SER A 732 -33.76 -21.76 33.91
N GLU A 733 -34.34 -21.82 32.70
CA GLU A 733 -35.52 -22.63 32.36
C GLU A 733 -35.17 -23.94 31.66
N VAL A 734 -33.93 -24.08 31.16
CA VAL A 734 -33.45 -25.34 30.57
C VAL A 734 -33.58 -26.45 31.63
N PHE A 735 -34.42 -27.43 31.30
CA PHE A 735 -34.65 -28.61 32.11
C PHE A 735 -34.36 -29.83 31.25
N VAL A 736 -33.26 -30.52 31.55
CA VAL A 736 -32.92 -31.77 30.88
C VAL A 736 -33.71 -32.89 31.56
N THR A 737 -34.78 -33.31 30.89
CA THR A 737 -35.55 -34.51 31.20
C THR A 737 -34.80 -35.73 30.67
N GLY A 738 -34.35 -36.58 31.58
CA GLY A 738 -34.00 -37.94 31.26
C GLY A 738 -34.33 -38.78 32.50
N PRO A 739 -35.04 -39.90 32.37
CA PRO A 739 -35.10 -40.85 33.47
C PRO A 739 -33.67 -41.36 33.76
N ASP A 740 -33.41 -41.82 34.99
CA ASP A 740 -32.27 -42.72 35.28
C ASP A 740 -32.32 -44.00 34.40
N ASP A 741 -33.46 -44.21 33.73
CA ASP A 741 -33.81 -45.38 32.97
C ASP A 741 -34.63 -45.06 31.70
N THR A 742 -34.05 -45.00 30.49
CA THR A 742 -34.58 -45.68 29.27
C THR A 742 -33.81 -45.42 27.96
N ILE A 743 -33.71 -46.50 27.17
CA ILE A 743 -33.33 -46.62 25.75
C ILE A 743 -34.49 -46.08 24.88
N LEU A 744 -34.23 -45.56 23.66
CA LEU A 744 -34.79 -46.11 22.40
C LEU A 744 -34.26 -45.41 21.14
N ASN A 745 -33.98 -46.27 20.15
CA ASN A 745 -33.42 -46.07 18.81
C ASN A 745 -34.07 -44.95 17.96
N GLY A 746 -33.25 -44.36 17.08
CA GLY A 746 -33.78 -43.73 15.86
C GLY A 746 -32.81 -42.95 14.94
N GLY A 747 -31.74 -43.59 14.42
CA GLY A 747 -31.12 -43.19 13.12
C GLY A 747 -29.57 -43.18 13.03
N ASP A 748 -28.86 -44.27 13.38
CA ASP A 748 -28.14 -45.25 12.50
C ASP A 748 -26.70 -44.87 12.01
N PRO A 749 -25.69 -45.78 11.98
CA PRO A 749 -25.51 -47.08 12.65
C PRO A 749 -24.21 -47.17 13.50
N GLY A 750 -24.35 -47.46 14.79
CA GLY A 750 -23.26 -48.06 15.56
C GLY A 750 -23.32 -49.58 15.37
N THR A 751 -22.34 -50.18 14.69
CA THR A 751 -22.33 -51.61 14.34
C THR A 751 -21.91 -52.55 15.49
N GLY A 752 -22.09 -52.13 16.75
CA GLY A 752 -21.75 -52.90 17.95
C GLY A 752 -22.71 -52.62 19.11
N LEU A 753 -22.73 -53.51 20.11
CA LEU A 753 -23.58 -53.46 21.31
C LEU A 753 -23.32 -52.27 22.25
N ASP A 754 -22.48 -51.31 21.83
CA ASP A 754 -21.91 -50.24 22.64
C ASP A 754 -22.51 -48.87 22.25
N VAL A 755 -23.85 -48.77 22.19
CA VAL A 755 -24.50 -47.47 21.99
C VAL A 755 -24.26 -46.61 23.24
N ALA A 756 -23.42 -45.58 23.12
CA ALA A 756 -23.13 -44.64 24.19
C ALA A 756 -24.44 -43.98 24.69
N ARG A 757 -24.90 -44.38 25.89
CA ARG A 757 -26.01 -43.73 26.57
C ARG A 757 -25.49 -42.49 27.30
N ARG A 758 -26.22 -41.37 27.20
CA ARG A 758 -25.89 -40.12 27.87
C ARG A 758 -26.79 -39.93 29.09
N THR A 759 -26.20 -39.74 30.26
CA THR A 759 -26.94 -39.38 31.48
C THR A 759 -27.17 -37.87 31.53
N LYS A 760 -28.10 -37.43 32.39
CA LYS A 760 -28.36 -36.01 32.61
C LYS A 760 -27.07 -35.30 33.07
N PRO A 761 -26.59 -34.26 32.36
CA PRO A 761 -25.34 -33.57 32.68
C PRO A 761 -25.38 -32.89 34.05
N ALA A 762 -24.21 -32.53 34.59
CA ALA A 762 -24.12 -31.57 35.68
C ALA A 762 -24.62 -30.20 35.20
N ILE A 763 -25.54 -29.55 35.92
CA ILE A 763 -26.14 -28.28 35.47
C ILE A 763 -25.85 -27.14 36.46
N VAL A 764 -25.01 -26.21 36.02
CA VAL A 764 -24.78 -24.93 36.69
C VAL A 764 -25.47 -23.83 35.88
N ARG A 765 -26.45 -23.14 36.47
CA ARG A 765 -27.25 -22.15 35.72
C ARG A 765 -27.61 -20.93 36.55
N ASN A 766 -28.07 -19.88 35.88
CA ASN A 766 -28.43 -18.62 36.54
C ASN A 766 -29.81 -18.67 37.22
N ASP A 767 -29.97 -19.51 38.24
CA ASP A 767 -31.18 -19.61 39.06
C ASP A 767 -30.95 -19.18 40.53
N GLY A 768 -32.00 -19.25 41.35
CA GLY A 768 -31.98 -18.79 42.74
C GLY A 768 -30.89 -19.44 43.60
N PRO A 769 -30.79 -20.78 43.63
CA PRO A 769 -29.75 -21.51 44.36
C PRO A 769 -28.33 -21.08 43.98
N TRP A 770 -27.98 -21.10 42.70
CA TRP A 770 -26.62 -20.75 42.25
C TRP A 770 -26.26 -19.28 42.53
N ARG A 771 -27.20 -18.35 42.31
CA ARG A 771 -26.99 -16.93 42.68
C ARG A 771 -26.79 -16.72 44.17
N THR A 772 -27.51 -17.48 45.01
CA THR A 772 -27.34 -17.42 46.46
C THR A 772 -25.95 -17.91 46.86
N ALA A 773 -25.47 -18.99 46.25
CA ALA A 773 -24.12 -19.49 46.47
C ALA A 773 -23.04 -18.48 46.05
N LEU A 774 -23.13 -17.88 44.86
CA LEU A 774 -22.21 -16.82 44.39
C LEU A 774 -22.13 -15.63 45.33
N LYS A 775 -23.27 -15.23 45.90
CA LYS A 775 -23.37 -14.10 46.83
C LYS A 775 -22.81 -14.41 48.22
N THR A 776 -22.84 -15.68 48.64
CA THR A 776 -22.51 -16.09 50.02
C THR A 776 -21.01 -16.11 50.28
N GLY A 777 -20.21 -16.54 49.31
CA GLY A 777 -18.75 -16.61 49.43
C GLY A 777 -18.17 -17.89 48.83
N LEU A 778 -16.84 -17.91 48.70
CA LEU A 778 -16.11 -18.98 48.02
C LEU A 778 -16.35 -20.38 48.60
N PRO A 779 -16.41 -20.61 49.94
CA PRO A 779 -16.65 -21.94 50.49
C PRO A 779 -18.02 -22.50 50.10
N ALA A 780 -19.08 -21.69 50.21
CA ALA A 780 -20.44 -22.10 49.86
C ALA A 780 -20.57 -22.43 48.37
N TRP A 781 -19.94 -21.61 47.52
CA TRP A 781 -19.89 -21.86 46.08
C TRP A 781 -19.17 -23.17 45.73
N LYS A 782 -17.96 -23.40 46.30
CA LYS A 782 -17.20 -24.64 46.05
C LYS A 782 -17.97 -25.88 46.46
N THR A 783 -18.66 -25.85 47.60
CA THR A 783 -19.48 -26.98 48.06
C THR A 783 -20.62 -27.26 47.06
N ALA A 784 -21.38 -26.24 46.66
CA ALA A 784 -22.50 -26.42 45.73
C ALA A 784 -22.07 -27.02 44.38
N VAL A 785 -20.96 -26.54 43.81
CA VAL A 785 -20.42 -27.10 42.55
C VAL A 785 -20.00 -28.57 42.72
N LYS A 786 -19.26 -28.89 43.78
CA LYS A 786 -18.81 -30.26 44.03
C LYS A 786 -19.97 -31.24 44.21
N GLU A 787 -21.01 -30.83 44.93
CA GLU A 787 -22.21 -31.65 45.11
C GLU A 787 -22.92 -31.94 43.78
N GLU A 788 -23.05 -30.96 42.90
CA GLU A 788 -23.68 -31.15 41.58
C GLU A 788 -22.87 -32.11 40.69
N PHE A 789 -21.55 -31.93 40.61
CA PHE A 789 -20.68 -32.82 39.83
C PHE A 789 -20.57 -34.22 40.44
N GLN A 790 -20.58 -34.35 41.77
CA GLN A 790 -20.64 -35.66 42.43
C GLN A 790 -21.97 -36.36 42.11
N ALA A 791 -23.10 -35.65 42.19
CA ALA A 791 -24.40 -36.22 41.84
C ALA A 791 -24.45 -36.68 40.36
N TRP A 792 -23.79 -35.95 39.46
CA TRP A 792 -23.62 -36.40 38.07
C TRP A 792 -22.78 -37.67 37.95
N ARG A 793 -21.61 -37.74 38.61
CA ARG A 793 -20.76 -38.95 38.62
C ARG A 793 -21.52 -40.18 39.19
N GLU A 794 -22.33 -39.97 40.22
CA GLU A 794 -23.21 -41.02 40.77
C GLU A 794 -24.24 -41.50 39.74
N ARG A 795 -24.90 -40.59 39.00
CA ARG A 795 -25.81 -40.97 37.89
C ARG A 795 -25.09 -41.76 36.80
N GLN A 796 -23.89 -41.33 36.41
CA GLN A 796 -23.09 -42.02 35.40
C GLN A 796 -22.67 -43.42 35.85
N ASN A 797 -22.23 -43.56 37.11
CA ASN A 797 -21.88 -44.87 37.67
C ASN A 797 -23.11 -45.80 37.77
N ASN A 798 -24.26 -45.28 38.21
CA ASN A 798 -25.50 -46.06 38.29
C ASN A 798 -25.95 -46.57 36.91
N ASP A 799 -25.89 -45.74 35.87
CA ASP A 799 -26.22 -46.17 34.50
C ASP A 799 -25.20 -47.19 33.97
N ARG A 800 -23.90 -46.97 34.21
CA ARG A 800 -22.86 -47.94 33.84
C ARG A 800 -23.09 -49.29 34.51
N ASP A 801 -23.33 -49.30 35.81
CA ASP A 801 -23.56 -50.52 36.57
C ASP A 801 -24.83 -51.24 36.09
N ARG A 802 -25.88 -50.48 35.72
CA ARG A 802 -27.11 -51.02 35.12
C ARG A 802 -26.90 -51.65 33.75
N VAL A 803 -25.98 -51.14 32.94
CA VAL A 803 -25.64 -51.71 31.62
C VAL A 803 -24.76 -52.96 31.74
N LEU A 804 -23.95 -53.06 32.80
CA LEU A 804 -23.06 -54.19 33.05
C LEU A 804 -23.72 -55.38 33.77
N THR A 805 -24.87 -55.17 34.42
CA THR A 805 -25.75 -56.20 35.00
C THR A 805 -26.85 -56.62 34.03
#